data_AF-A0A4V3JQC3-F1
#
_entry.id   AF-A0A4V3JQC3-F1
#
_cell.length_a   1.000
_cell.length_b   1.000
_cell.length_c   1.000
_cell.angle_alpha   90.00
_cell.angle_beta   90.00
_cell.angle_gamma   90.00
#
_symmetry.space_group_name_H-M   'P 1'
#
loop_
_entity.id
_entity.type
_entity.pdbx_description
1 polymer ?
#
loop_
_entity_poly.entity_id
_entity_poly.type
_entity_poly.pdbx_seq_one_letter_code
_entity_poly.pdbx_strand_id
1 'polypeptide(L)'
;MGDFDNTKRAIGVGKLDDSQRKDMFNKFKSAGGEVIKEKTPAKEDDNKKSRPEPKVRQGSVSRGSDEGRSGSRGGGSSSQGRSPSKEDANANKSQLDSKAQFEKEISSFSARFSIKLKCWLARVTPFGSSDLTPKFMHDFSIRAKQALIELQYSGNELLANQQYSPQLSKTLDRINPLLVELLAMGQRLYNGPELTDITEPIMTAPESPVAIERVRNQIYSLFKRMYILYPYQETLKKSFTQAYDELQKLEGKPSLIYANKKRKVLQEIDTLFDGFFDRLYLVVIRAENKNIPLISRYMETLLGITPEDKPGQRKSGENVPGGKQVETKEERDAENAAKEEEKKEEEVPLSKEQAYGLRLMQMYSIPKLRKKFDPKNEYINIPDADKALLSLFYFYEFDDEYSFVMTTKKIDIKPGSLNGVKVDYRQKMLDIYESTRTIIDQFRIYHDILRELEKHKANPGVNYIEASKKLTGIEQKRTGQSRTVRLAIKEFSLKSRDALLVLIKDMKGKKEIVANMNDVLTLDSMESRKRLNKKPVKQCIMEAYCYLLALHDRIETGDLFGGLVELTPEQMKSSFGVDMEVAKESDSPDASELEGEPKAELEGKNPTTEESLSKEETPTEQTNDSLEDLSDDDILPTGNPF
;
A
#
# COMPACT_ATOMS: atom_id res chain seq x y z
N MET A 1 38.70 0.61 -15.30
CA MET A 1 38.65 1.98 -15.84
C MET A 1 38.85 3.08 -14.80
N GLY A 2 38.75 2.82 -13.48
CA GLY A 2 38.87 3.88 -12.45
C GLY A 2 40.29 4.43 -12.19
N ASP A 3 41.35 3.67 -12.50
CA ASP A 3 42.72 4.09 -12.17
C ASP A 3 43.26 5.21 -13.07
N PHE A 4 42.78 5.28 -14.32
CA PHE A 4 43.11 6.36 -15.25
C PHE A 4 42.49 7.70 -14.84
N ASP A 5 41.25 7.68 -14.33
CA ASP A 5 40.57 8.91 -13.90
C ASP A 5 41.12 9.45 -12.58
N ASN A 6 41.53 8.57 -11.65
CA ASN A 6 42.21 8.99 -10.42
C ASN A 6 43.57 9.65 -10.69
N THR A 7 44.32 9.11 -11.65
CA THR A 7 45.62 9.68 -12.07
C THR A 7 45.44 11.03 -12.78
N LYS A 8 44.41 11.14 -13.64
CA LYS A 8 44.07 12.39 -14.33
C LYS A 8 43.60 13.49 -13.38
N ARG A 9 42.91 13.12 -12.29
CA ARG A 9 42.45 14.03 -11.24
C ARG A 9 43.59 14.46 -10.31
N ALA A 10 44.52 13.55 -9.98
CA ALA A 10 45.70 13.84 -9.17
C ALA A 10 46.70 14.77 -9.87
N ILE A 11 46.85 14.64 -11.20
CA ILE A 11 47.74 15.49 -12.00
C ILE A 11 47.10 16.86 -12.33
N GLY A 12 45.81 17.04 -12.03
CA GLY A 12 45.12 18.33 -12.25
C GLY A 12 45.05 18.75 -13.71
N VAL A 13 45.04 17.79 -14.65
CA VAL A 13 45.13 18.04 -16.11
C VAL A 13 44.02 18.98 -16.62
N GLY A 14 42.86 18.96 -15.96
CA GLY A 14 41.72 19.83 -16.29
C GLY A 14 41.90 21.31 -15.92
N LYS A 15 42.94 21.69 -15.17
CA LYS A 15 43.26 23.08 -14.80
C LYS A 15 44.52 23.63 -15.49
N LEU A 16 45.17 22.83 -16.33
CA LEU A 16 46.40 23.21 -17.02
C LEU A 16 46.09 23.83 -18.38
N ASP A 17 46.79 24.91 -18.68
CA ASP A 17 46.69 25.63 -19.96
C ASP A 17 47.37 24.82 -21.09
N ASP A 18 46.98 25.04 -22.34
CA ASP A 18 47.38 24.17 -23.46
C ASP A 18 48.91 24.14 -23.68
N SER A 19 49.61 25.23 -23.33
CA SER A 19 51.07 25.31 -23.33
C SER A 19 51.71 24.40 -22.27
N GLN A 20 51.16 24.40 -21.04
CA GLN A 20 51.65 23.57 -19.93
C GLN A 20 51.38 22.08 -20.16
N ARG A 21 50.27 21.76 -20.84
CA ARG A 21 49.92 20.39 -21.23
C ARG A 21 50.94 19.82 -22.24
N LYS A 22 51.43 20.65 -23.15
CA LYS A 22 52.45 20.28 -24.14
C LYS A 22 53.83 20.08 -23.51
N ASP A 23 54.18 20.90 -22.52
CA ASP A 23 55.43 20.78 -21.77
C ASP A 23 55.48 19.53 -20.89
N MET A 24 54.36 19.19 -20.22
CA MET A 24 54.23 17.95 -19.44
C MET A 24 54.29 16.71 -20.32
N PHE A 25 53.70 16.76 -21.52
CA PHE A 25 53.77 15.68 -22.50
C PHE A 25 55.21 15.44 -23.00
N ASN A 26 55.96 16.51 -23.27
CA ASN A 26 57.36 16.41 -23.68
C ASN A 26 58.26 15.91 -22.55
N LYS A 27 58.02 16.32 -21.29
CA LYS A 27 58.70 15.78 -20.10
C LYS A 27 58.38 14.31 -19.85
N PHE A 28 57.14 13.89 -20.08
CA PHE A 28 56.73 12.48 -19.96
C PHE A 28 57.41 11.59 -21.01
N LYS A 29 57.50 12.07 -22.26
CA LYS A 29 58.16 11.33 -23.36
C LYS A 29 59.69 11.29 -23.22
N SER A 30 60.31 12.35 -22.70
CA SER A 30 61.76 12.40 -22.43
C SER A 30 62.18 11.58 -21.20
N ALA A 31 61.28 11.36 -20.24
CA ALA A 31 61.49 10.45 -19.12
C ALA A 31 61.26 8.96 -19.46
N GLY A 32 61.05 8.62 -20.74
CA GLY A 32 60.91 7.24 -21.22
C GLY A 32 59.49 6.66 -21.21
N GLY A 33 58.45 7.49 -21.06
CA GLY A 33 57.06 7.04 -21.13
C GLY A 33 56.61 6.69 -22.56
N GLU A 34 56.06 5.48 -22.75
CA GLU A 34 55.53 5.01 -24.04
C GLU A 34 54.00 5.16 -24.09
N VAL A 35 53.47 5.71 -25.20
CA VAL A 35 52.03 5.90 -25.41
C VAL A 35 51.46 4.69 -26.13
N ILE A 36 50.77 3.81 -25.39
CA ILE A 36 50.09 2.63 -25.93
C ILE A 36 48.86 3.09 -26.73
N LYS A 37 48.84 2.83 -28.04
CA LYS A 37 47.63 2.96 -28.88
C LYS A 37 46.89 1.62 -28.87
N GLU A 38 45.61 1.63 -28.51
CA GLU A 38 44.76 0.45 -28.56
C GLU A 38 44.69 -0.13 -29.99
N LYS A 39 44.81 -1.46 -30.07
CA LYS A 39 44.78 -2.26 -31.29
C LYS A 39 43.45 -2.11 -32.01
N THR A 40 43.53 -1.69 -33.27
CA THR A 40 42.48 -1.81 -34.28
C THR A 40 42.35 -3.29 -34.71
N PRO A 41 41.14 -3.84 -34.87
CA PRO A 41 40.96 -5.15 -35.51
C PRO A 41 41.20 -5.09 -37.02
N ALA A 42 41.52 -6.26 -37.58
CA ALA A 42 42.22 -6.50 -38.84
C ALA A 42 41.47 -6.08 -40.12
N LYS A 43 42.26 -5.73 -41.13
CA LYS A 43 41.89 -5.56 -42.54
C LYS A 43 41.63 -6.92 -43.20
N GLU A 44 40.58 -7.02 -44.00
CA GLU A 44 40.48 -7.90 -45.16
C GLU A 44 40.47 -7.03 -46.44
N ASP A 45 40.82 -7.65 -47.56
CA ASP A 45 41.67 -7.12 -48.62
C ASP A 45 41.10 -6.09 -49.60
N ASP A 46 42.05 -5.35 -50.18
CA ASP A 46 41.95 -4.39 -51.27
C ASP A 46 41.55 -5.03 -52.62
N ASN A 47 40.57 -4.44 -53.34
CA ASN A 47 40.82 -3.99 -54.73
C ASN A 47 39.78 -2.96 -55.27
N LYS A 48 40.23 -1.70 -55.22
CA LYS A 48 40.15 -0.62 -56.23
C LYS A 48 38.82 0.07 -56.63
N LYS A 49 38.81 1.35 -56.23
CA LYS A 49 38.55 2.60 -57.00
C LYS A 49 37.09 2.97 -57.36
N SER A 50 36.50 3.86 -56.56
CA SER A 50 35.99 5.20 -56.99
C SER A 50 35.31 5.98 -55.84
N ARG A 51 35.98 7.04 -55.33
CA ARG A 51 35.53 8.44 -54.97
C ARG A 51 34.05 8.72 -54.58
N PRO A 52 33.66 9.78 -53.82
CA PRO A 52 34.27 10.59 -52.74
C PRO A 52 33.39 10.71 -51.45
N GLU A 53 33.93 11.38 -50.41
CA GLU A 53 33.30 11.80 -49.14
C GLU A 53 32.05 12.70 -49.28
N PRO A 54 31.20 12.76 -48.24
CA PRO A 54 30.82 14.09 -47.73
C PRO A 54 30.78 14.26 -46.20
N LYS A 55 31.02 15.52 -45.84
CA LYS A 55 31.06 16.15 -44.52
C LYS A 55 29.72 16.16 -43.77
N VAL A 56 29.84 16.05 -42.45
CA VAL A 56 28.85 16.37 -41.42
C VAL A 56 28.57 17.87 -41.34
N ARG A 57 27.30 18.27 -41.17
CA ARG A 57 26.94 19.47 -40.39
C ARG A 57 25.54 19.38 -39.77
N GLN A 58 25.49 19.84 -38.53
CA GLN A 58 24.36 19.95 -37.61
C GLN A 58 23.20 20.81 -38.15
N GLY A 59 21.97 20.51 -37.72
CA GLY A 59 20.81 21.38 -37.88
C GLY A 59 20.09 21.56 -36.54
N SER A 60 20.13 22.78 -36.03
CA SER A 60 19.32 23.30 -34.93
C SER A 60 18.02 23.93 -35.47
N VAL A 61 16.90 23.65 -34.79
CA VAL A 61 15.71 24.49 -34.53
C VAL A 61 15.10 25.28 -35.72
N SER A 62 13.82 25.04 -36.00
CA SER A 62 12.94 26.06 -36.59
C SER A 62 11.51 25.97 -36.03
N ARG A 63 11.01 27.13 -35.60
CA ARG A 63 9.60 27.50 -35.35
C ARG A 63 9.11 28.29 -36.56
N GLY A 64 7.84 28.14 -36.92
CA GLY A 64 7.08 29.01 -37.84
C GLY A 64 5.91 28.24 -38.43
N SER A 65 4.66 28.43 -37.99
CA SER A 65 3.73 29.52 -38.33
C SER A 65 3.35 29.56 -39.81
N ASP A 66 2.18 28.97 -40.08
CA ASP A 66 1.06 29.46 -40.89
C ASP A 66 1.32 30.42 -42.07
N GLU A 67 1.01 29.95 -43.28
CA GLU A 67 0.13 30.66 -44.23
C GLU A 67 -0.11 29.82 -45.51
N GLY A 68 -1.38 29.69 -45.90
CA GLY A 68 -1.77 30.14 -47.23
C GLY A 68 -1.74 29.17 -48.42
N ARG A 69 -2.88 28.48 -48.59
CA ARG A 69 -3.71 28.43 -49.81
C ARG A 69 -3.44 27.45 -50.96
N SER A 70 -4.60 26.98 -51.44
CA SER A 70 -4.96 26.32 -52.70
C SER A 70 -4.64 24.82 -52.76
N GLY A 71 -5.57 23.91 -52.99
CA GLY A 71 -6.96 23.99 -53.44
C GLY A 71 -7.16 22.97 -54.56
N SER A 72 -8.27 22.23 -54.50
CA SER A 72 -8.83 21.29 -55.50
C SER A 72 -8.59 19.81 -55.19
N ARG A 73 -9.56 19.09 -54.59
CA ARG A 73 -10.85 18.53 -55.10
C ARG A 73 -10.68 17.28 -55.97
N GLY A 74 -11.38 16.22 -55.52
CA GLY A 74 -11.84 15.05 -56.28
C GLY A 74 -10.82 13.92 -56.36
N GLY A 75 -11.12 12.65 -56.10
CA GLY A 75 -12.38 11.96 -55.87
C GLY A 75 -12.17 10.48 -56.22
N GLY A 76 -12.83 9.58 -55.50
CA GLY A 76 -13.30 8.28 -56.02
C GLY A 76 -12.30 7.18 -56.40
N SER A 77 -12.33 6.12 -55.59
CA SER A 77 -12.39 4.69 -55.98
C SER A 77 -11.24 4.05 -56.79
N SER A 78 -10.66 3.03 -56.17
CA SER A 78 -10.62 1.63 -56.64
C SER A 78 -9.26 0.95 -56.48
N SER A 79 -9.37 -0.32 -56.10
CA SER A 79 -8.35 -1.32 -55.93
C SER A 79 -7.36 -1.42 -57.10
N GLN A 80 -6.07 -1.43 -56.81
CA GLN A 80 -5.13 -2.35 -57.46
C GLN A 80 -3.82 -2.47 -56.69
N GLY A 81 -3.40 -3.71 -56.48
CA GLY A 81 -2.21 -4.06 -55.73
C GLY A 81 -0.96 -3.40 -56.31
N ARG A 82 -0.23 -2.70 -55.44
CA ARG A 82 1.13 -2.27 -55.70
C ARG A 82 2.03 -3.01 -54.72
N SER A 83 2.79 -3.96 -55.25
CA SER A 83 3.83 -4.69 -54.53
C SER A 83 4.76 -3.70 -53.83
N PRO A 84 5.18 -3.95 -52.57
CA PRO A 84 6.14 -3.08 -51.91
C PRO A 84 7.44 -3.08 -52.72
N SER A 85 8.02 -1.90 -52.88
CA SER A 85 9.28 -1.72 -53.60
C SER A 85 10.36 -2.61 -52.97
N LYS A 86 11.26 -3.17 -53.80
CA LYS A 86 12.39 -4.00 -53.31
C LYS A 86 13.32 -3.23 -52.36
N GLU A 87 13.23 -1.89 -52.33
CA GLU A 87 14.01 -1.02 -51.45
C GLU A 87 13.41 -0.93 -50.04
N ASP A 88 12.07 -0.87 -49.89
CA ASP A 88 11.39 -0.93 -48.59
C ASP A 88 11.50 -2.33 -47.95
N ALA A 89 11.49 -3.38 -48.76
CA ALA A 89 11.72 -4.76 -48.30
C ALA A 89 13.18 -4.99 -47.85
N ASN A 90 14.16 -4.37 -48.51
CA ASN A 90 15.58 -4.48 -48.13
C ASN A 90 15.94 -3.62 -46.90
N ALA A 91 15.32 -2.46 -46.70
CA ALA A 91 15.53 -1.62 -45.52
C ALA A 91 14.97 -2.27 -44.24
N ASN A 92 13.79 -2.89 -44.32
CA ASN A 92 13.24 -3.66 -43.20
C ASN A 92 14.02 -4.95 -42.95
N LYS A 93 14.50 -5.62 -44.00
CA LYS A 93 15.33 -6.84 -43.87
C LYS A 93 16.69 -6.55 -43.27
N SER A 94 17.36 -5.45 -43.63
CA SER A 94 18.65 -5.06 -43.06
C SER A 94 18.57 -4.63 -41.59
N GLN A 95 17.46 -3.98 -41.18
CA GLN A 95 17.21 -3.68 -39.76
C GLN A 95 16.88 -4.94 -38.94
N LEU A 96 16.11 -5.87 -39.51
CA LEU A 96 15.82 -7.16 -38.89
C LEU A 96 17.09 -8.01 -38.74
N ASP A 97 17.94 -8.04 -39.77
CA ASP A 97 19.22 -8.75 -39.76
C ASP A 97 20.20 -8.12 -38.75
N SER A 98 20.24 -6.78 -38.63
CA SER A 98 21.05 -6.08 -37.62
C SER A 98 20.58 -6.35 -36.19
N LYS A 99 19.26 -6.36 -35.93
CA LYS A 99 18.68 -6.71 -34.62
C LYS A 99 18.94 -8.17 -34.26
N ALA A 100 18.82 -9.08 -35.22
CA ALA A 100 19.11 -10.50 -35.04
C ALA A 100 20.61 -10.77 -34.79
N GLN A 101 21.50 -10.03 -35.44
CA GLN A 101 22.94 -10.08 -35.18
C GLN A 101 23.28 -9.57 -33.78
N PHE A 102 22.71 -8.44 -33.37
CA PHE A 102 22.87 -7.91 -32.01
C PHE A 102 22.36 -8.91 -30.96
N GLU A 103 21.21 -9.55 -31.20
CA GLU A 103 20.68 -10.56 -30.28
C GLU A 103 21.58 -11.80 -30.18
N LYS A 104 22.19 -12.22 -31.28
CA LYS A 104 23.18 -13.31 -31.29
C LYS A 104 24.46 -12.92 -30.52
N GLU A 105 24.90 -11.68 -30.62
CA GLU A 105 26.09 -11.19 -29.92
C GLU A 105 25.87 -11.18 -28.39
N ILE A 106 24.77 -10.61 -27.92
CA ILE A 106 24.45 -10.53 -26.49
C ILE A 106 24.10 -11.90 -25.87
N SER A 107 23.66 -12.87 -26.69
CA SER A 107 23.31 -14.22 -26.23
C SER A 107 24.39 -15.28 -26.51
N SER A 108 25.54 -14.86 -27.05
CA SER A 108 26.68 -15.73 -27.36
C SER A 108 27.23 -16.47 -26.14
N PHE A 109 27.92 -17.58 -26.34
CA PHE A 109 28.53 -18.36 -25.26
C PHE A 109 29.51 -17.51 -24.41
N SER A 110 30.33 -16.68 -25.06
CA SER A 110 31.24 -15.75 -24.39
C SER A 110 30.47 -14.69 -23.59
N ALA A 111 29.37 -14.15 -24.13
CA ALA A 111 28.50 -13.24 -23.41
C ALA A 111 27.90 -13.89 -22.14
N ARG A 112 27.33 -15.10 -22.25
CA ARG A 112 26.80 -15.86 -21.11
C ARG A 112 27.86 -16.15 -20.05
N PHE A 113 29.07 -16.52 -20.48
CA PHE A 113 30.21 -16.71 -19.59
C PHE A 113 30.59 -15.41 -18.88
N SER A 114 30.65 -14.29 -19.61
CA SER A 114 30.97 -12.98 -19.05
C SER A 114 29.95 -12.53 -17.99
N ILE A 115 28.66 -12.84 -18.19
CA ILE A 115 27.60 -12.56 -17.21
C ILE A 115 27.85 -13.36 -15.93
N LYS A 116 28.10 -14.67 -16.04
CA LYS A 116 28.43 -15.52 -14.87
C LYS A 116 29.63 -14.97 -14.09
N LEU A 117 30.68 -14.56 -14.80
CA LEU A 117 31.87 -13.98 -14.19
C LEU A 117 31.56 -12.65 -13.48
N LYS A 118 30.81 -11.74 -14.13
CA LYS A 118 30.40 -10.45 -13.54
C LYS A 118 29.53 -10.67 -12.28
N CYS A 119 28.54 -11.55 -12.35
CA CYS A 119 27.67 -11.87 -11.21
C CYS A 119 28.45 -12.50 -10.05
N TRP A 120 29.42 -13.37 -10.35
CA TRP A 120 30.26 -13.98 -9.33
C TRP A 120 31.19 -12.96 -8.65
N LEU A 121 31.86 -12.10 -9.42
CA LEU A 121 32.71 -11.02 -8.89
C LEU A 121 31.91 -10.03 -8.03
N ALA A 122 30.69 -9.70 -8.45
CA ALA A 122 29.77 -8.85 -7.68
C ALA A 122 29.06 -9.58 -6.53
N ARG A 123 29.33 -10.88 -6.33
CA ARG A 123 28.74 -11.75 -5.28
C ARG A 123 27.21 -11.88 -5.37
N VAL A 124 26.63 -11.69 -6.54
CA VAL A 124 25.18 -11.78 -6.79
C VAL A 124 24.74 -13.24 -6.92
N THR A 125 25.45 -14.02 -7.74
CA THR A 125 25.22 -15.47 -7.91
C THR A 125 26.54 -16.24 -7.85
N PRO A 126 26.57 -17.51 -7.40
CA PRO A 126 27.72 -18.38 -7.59
C PRO A 126 27.98 -18.64 -9.07
N PHE A 127 29.23 -18.92 -9.46
CA PHE A 127 29.60 -19.08 -10.87
C PHE A 127 28.80 -20.18 -11.62
N GLY A 128 28.48 -21.27 -10.93
CA GLY A 128 27.77 -22.43 -11.49
C GLY A 128 26.25 -22.39 -11.37
N SER A 129 25.68 -21.58 -10.47
CA SER A 129 24.24 -21.54 -10.21
C SER A 129 23.59 -20.27 -10.76
N SER A 130 22.29 -20.35 -11.06
CA SER A 130 21.43 -19.19 -11.30
C SER A 130 20.89 -18.57 -10.01
N ASP A 131 21.11 -19.20 -8.86
CA ASP A 131 20.52 -18.75 -7.60
C ASP A 131 21.28 -17.57 -7.02
N LEU A 132 20.52 -16.64 -6.45
CA LEU A 132 21.03 -15.51 -5.69
C LEU A 132 21.70 -16.00 -4.41
N THR A 133 22.87 -15.43 -4.11
CA THR A 133 23.59 -15.79 -2.89
C THR A 133 22.83 -15.33 -1.65
N PRO A 134 22.85 -16.09 -0.55
CA PRO A 134 22.26 -15.66 0.72
C PRO A 134 22.79 -14.30 1.17
N LYS A 135 24.09 -14.05 0.96
CA LYS A 135 24.73 -12.77 1.29
C LYS A 135 24.16 -11.59 0.52
N PHE A 136 23.94 -11.74 -0.78
CA PHE A 136 23.30 -10.68 -1.59
C PHE A 136 21.86 -10.42 -1.10
N MET A 137 21.10 -11.49 -0.85
CA MET A 137 19.71 -11.37 -0.39
C MET A 137 19.60 -10.75 1.00
N HIS A 138 20.51 -11.09 1.92
CA HIS A 138 20.60 -10.50 3.24
C HIS A 138 21.04 -9.03 3.20
N ASP A 139 22.02 -8.70 2.36
CA ASP A 139 22.41 -7.32 2.10
C ASP A 139 21.24 -6.50 1.57
N PHE A 140 20.47 -7.06 0.64
CA PHE A 140 19.27 -6.44 0.09
C PHE A 140 18.18 -6.27 1.16
N SER A 141 17.88 -7.31 1.94
CA SER A 141 16.80 -7.30 2.94
C SER A 141 17.03 -6.33 4.09
N ILE A 142 18.29 -5.99 4.36
CA ILE A 142 18.66 -5.01 5.38
C ILE A 142 18.87 -3.65 4.73
N ARG A 143 19.88 -3.50 3.86
CA ARG A 143 20.35 -2.18 3.40
C ARG A 143 19.47 -1.59 2.32
N ALA A 144 19.17 -2.36 1.26
CA ALA A 144 18.33 -1.85 0.17
C ALA A 144 16.90 -1.59 0.65
N LYS A 145 16.33 -2.52 1.42
CA LYS A 145 15.00 -2.36 2.02
C LYS A 145 14.92 -1.15 2.94
N GLN A 146 15.90 -0.95 3.82
CA GLN A 146 15.97 0.22 4.70
C GLN A 146 16.07 1.52 3.89
N ALA A 147 16.95 1.57 2.89
CA ALA A 147 17.12 2.74 2.05
C ALA A 147 15.84 3.12 1.28
N LEU A 148 15.10 2.13 0.76
CA LEU A 148 13.81 2.35 0.10
C LEU A 148 12.75 2.89 1.07
N ILE A 149 12.65 2.33 2.27
CA ILE A 149 11.71 2.79 3.31
C ILE A 149 12.04 4.23 3.73
N GLU A 150 13.31 4.53 3.96
CA GLU A 150 13.73 5.87 4.37
C GLU A 150 13.48 6.90 3.27
N LEU A 151 13.73 6.56 2.01
CA LEU A 151 13.46 7.44 0.88
C LEU A 151 11.96 7.73 0.72
N GLN A 152 11.10 6.72 0.93
CA GLN A 152 9.65 6.91 0.99
C GLN A 152 9.24 7.80 2.17
N TYR A 153 9.84 7.60 3.35
CA TYR A 153 9.57 8.41 4.53
C TYR A 153 9.95 9.88 4.30
N SER A 154 11.15 10.15 3.77
CA SER A 154 11.58 11.49 3.38
C SER A 154 10.66 12.09 2.31
N GLY A 155 10.23 11.31 1.32
CA GLY A 155 9.26 11.74 0.30
C GLY A 155 7.91 12.13 0.91
N ASN A 156 7.37 11.31 1.81
CA ASN A 156 6.12 11.58 2.53
C ASN A 156 6.23 12.85 3.39
N GLU A 157 7.34 13.02 4.10
CA GLU A 157 7.58 14.21 4.94
C GLU A 157 7.50 15.50 4.11
N LEU A 158 8.05 15.49 2.91
CA LEU A 158 8.10 16.64 2.02
C LEU A 158 6.78 16.87 1.28
N LEU A 159 6.18 15.80 0.74
CA LEU A 159 5.06 15.90 -0.20
C LEU A 159 3.68 15.66 0.43
N ALA A 160 3.59 14.92 1.54
CA ALA A 160 2.32 14.57 2.18
C ALA A 160 1.95 15.48 3.37
N ASN A 161 2.87 16.37 3.81
CA ASN A 161 2.58 17.33 4.87
C ASN A 161 1.64 18.44 4.38
N GLN A 162 0.38 18.40 4.79
CA GLN A 162 -0.66 19.34 4.34
C GLN A 162 -0.34 20.82 4.64
N GLN A 163 0.44 21.10 5.69
CA GLN A 163 0.76 22.46 6.10
C GLN A 163 1.79 23.13 5.19
N TYR A 164 2.81 22.38 4.75
CA TYR A 164 3.96 22.94 4.04
C TYR A 164 4.12 22.45 2.60
N SER A 165 3.55 21.29 2.23
CA SER A 165 3.68 20.68 0.91
C SER A 165 3.23 21.58 -0.26
N PRO A 166 2.11 22.34 -0.19
CA PRO A 166 1.71 23.22 -1.29
C PRO A 166 2.69 24.37 -1.53
N GLN A 167 3.19 24.98 -0.45
CA GLN A 167 4.18 26.06 -0.52
C GLN A 167 5.53 25.54 -1.01
N LEU A 168 5.91 24.36 -0.53
CA LEU A 168 7.13 23.66 -0.95
C LEU A 168 7.09 23.32 -2.43
N SER A 169 6.01 22.67 -2.89
CA SER A 169 5.82 22.28 -4.28
C SER A 169 5.80 23.49 -5.21
N LYS A 170 5.11 24.57 -4.83
CA LYS A 170 5.10 25.83 -5.60
C LYS A 170 6.47 26.48 -5.70
N THR A 171 7.29 26.38 -4.64
CA THR A 171 8.63 26.95 -4.62
C THR A 171 9.60 26.13 -5.45
N LEU A 172 9.53 24.80 -5.36
CA LEU A 172 10.31 23.88 -6.18
C LEU A 172 9.92 23.97 -7.66
N ASP A 173 8.64 24.14 -7.98
CA ASP A 173 8.13 24.32 -9.34
C ASP A 173 8.67 25.56 -10.02
N ARG A 174 8.80 26.66 -9.27
CA ARG A 174 9.42 27.90 -9.76
C ARG A 174 10.88 27.71 -10.12
N ILE A 175 11.58 26.78 -9.47
CA ILE A 175 12.97 26.45 -9.78
C ILE A 175 13.01 25.52 -10.99
N ASN A 176 12.36 24.36 -10.89
CA ASN A 176 12.22 23.39 -11.96
C ASN A 176 11.12 22.36 -11.58
N PRO A 177 10.02 22.24 -12.35
CA PRO A 177 8.95 21.28 -12.09
C PRO A 177 9.40 19.82 -11.99
N LEU A 178 10.53 19.48 -12.64
CA LEU A 178 11.17 18.17 -12.57
C LEU A 178 11.56 17.78 -11.13
N LEU A 179 11.85 18.75 -10.25
CA LEU A 179 12.28 18.44 -8.88
C LEU A 179 11.17 17.78 -8.07
N VAL A 180 9.95 18.31 -8.18
CA VAL A 180 8.77 17.77 -7.50
C VAL A 180 8.39 16.40 -8.08
N GLU A 181 8.50 16.26 -9.40
CA GLU A 181 8.28 14.98 -10.08
C GLU A 181 9.27 13.90 -9.63
N LEU A 182 10.57 14.23 -9.56
CA LEU A 182 11.60 13.32 -9.09
C LEU A 182 11.43 12.96 -7.61
N LEU A 183 10.99 13.89 -6.74
CA LEU A 183 10.65 13.56 -5.36
C LEU A 183 9.53 12.52 -5.28
N ALA A 184 8.46 12.71 -6.06
CA ALA A 184 7.32 11.78 -6.09
C ALA A 184 7.72 10.41 -6.66
N MET A 185 8.55 10.39 -7.70
CA MET A 185 9.07 9.14 -8.26
C MET A 185 10.04 8.44 -7.30
N GLY A 186 10.90 9.20 -6.60
CA GLY A 186 11.82 8.68 -5.59
C GLY A 186 11.09 8.08 -4.39
N GLN A 187 10.01 8.72 -3.94
CA GLN A 187 9.09 8.18 -2.94
C GLN A 187 8.57 6.81 -3.41
N ARG A 188 7.96 6.75 -4.61
CA ARG A 188 7.37 5.54 -5.21
C ARG A 188 8.35 4.40 -5.52
N LEU A 189 9.65 4.55 -5.29
CA LEU A 189 10.59 3.44 -5.37
C LEU A 189 10.24 2.32 -4.39
N TYR A 190 9.69 2.67 -3.22
CA TYR A 190 9.22 1.72 -2.22
C TYR A 190 7.84 1.15 -2.59
N ASN A 191 7.75 -0.18 -2.60
CA ASN A 191 6.49 -0.91 -2.65
C ASN A 191 6.55 -2.04 -1.60
N GLY A 192 5.70 -1.94 -0.57
CA GLY A 192 5.73 -2.82 0.60
C GLY A 192 5.50 -4.29 0.29
N PRO A 193 4.39 -4.65 -0.41
CA PRO A 193 4.15 -6.01 -0.88
C PRO A 193 5.30 -6.55 -1.72
N GLU A 194 5.75 -5.80 -2.72
CA GLU A 194 6.81 -6.23 -3.65
C GLU A 194 8.13 -6.50 -2.93
N LEU A 195 8.54 -5.65 -1.98
CA LEU A 195 9.74 -5.86 -1.17
C LEU A 195 9.61 -7.02 -0.18
N THR A 196 8.40 -7.29 0.29
CA THR A 196 8.13 -8.44 1.15
C THR A 196 8.35 -9.72 0.36
N ASP A 197 7.80 -9.82 -0.86
CA ASP A 197 7.99 -10.98 -1.73
C ASP A 197 9.47 -11.20 -2.11
N ILE A 198 10.25 -10.13 -2.33
CA ILE A 198 11.70 -10.27 -2.60
C ILE A 198 12.44 -10.80 -1.37
N THR A 199 12.05 -10.38 -0.17
CA THR A 199 12.81 -10.66 1.06
C THR A 199 12.32 -11.86 1.86
N GLU A 200 11.06 -12.27 1.70
CA GLU A 200 10.47 -13.44 2.36
C GLU A 200 11.34 -14.71 2.21
N PRO A 201 11.85 -15.09 1.01
CA PRO A 201 12.59 -16.33 0.85
C PRO A 201 13.82 -16.44 1.76
N ILE A 202 14.55 -15.33 1.92
CA ILE A 202 15.76 -15.26 2.75
C ILE A 202 15.41 -15.06 4.24
N MET A 203 14.24 -14.51 4.56
CA MET A 203 13.76 -14.43 5.96
C MET A 203 13.30 -15.79 6.47
N THR A 204 12.67 -16.61 5.62
CA THR A 204 12.24 -17.98 5.97
C THR A 204 13.42 -18.94 6.05
N ALA A 205 14.40 -18.83 5.16
CA ALA A 205 15.57 -19.70 5.11
C ALA A 205 16.87 -18.86 4.92
N PRO A 206 17.46 -18.33 6.01
CA PRO A 206 18.57 -17.37 5.94
C PRO A 206 19.84 -17.85 5.25
N GLU A 207 20.11 -19.15 5.26
CA GLU A 207 21.29 -19.75 4.64
C GLU A 207 21.01 -20.36 3.26
N SER A 208 19.75 -20.35 2.81
CA SER A 208 19.37 -20.94 1.53
C SER A 208 19.56 -19.96 0.38
N PRO A 209 20.21 -20.37 -0.72
CA PRO A 209 20.17 -19.62 -1.97
C PRO A 209 18.72 -19.42 -2.44
N VAL A 210 18.48 -18.31 -3.15
CA VAL A 210 17.14 -17.95 -3.67
C VAL A 210 17.17 -18.01 -5.18
N ALA A 211 16.34 -18.86 -5.79
CA ALA A 211 16.22 -18.92 -7.24
C ALA A 211 15.77 -17.57 -7.80
N ILE A 212 16.48 -17.05 -8.82
CA ILE A 212 16.13 -15.78 -9.48
C ILE A 212 14.69 -15.80 -9.96
N GLU A 213 14.22 -16.93 -10.50
CA GLU A 213 12.86 -17.06 -11.05
C GLU A 213 11.77 -16.80 -10.00
N ARG A 214 12.03 -17.11 -8.72
CA ARG A 214 11.07 -16.91 -7.62
C ARG A 214 10.79 -15.44 -7.36
N VAL A 215 11.77 -14.56 -7.59
CA VAL A 215 11.71 -13.13 -7.27
C VAL A 215 11.82 -12.25 -8.52
N ARG A 216 11.76 -12.85 -9.71
CA ARG A 216 12.05 -12.20 -10.99
C ARG A 216 11.14 -11.00 -11.22
N ASN A 217 9.82 -11.18 -11.12
CA ASN A 217 8.86 -10.13 -11.45
C ASN A 217 9.02 -8.90 -10.56
N GLN A 218 9.19 -9.13 -9.26
CA GLN A 218 9.39 -8.07 -8.28
C GLN A 218 10.73 -7.36 -8.47
N ILE A 219 11.82 -8.09 -8.73
CA ILE A 219 13.11 -7.47 -9.05
C ILE A 219 13.01 -6.63 -10.33
N TYR A 220 12.29 -7.09 -11.35
CA TYR A 220 12.12 -6.34 -12.61
C TYR A 220 11.30 -5.07 -12.41
N SER A 221 10.23 -5.13 -11.62
CA SER A 221 9.41 -3.98 -11.25
C SER A 221 10.23 -2.91 -10.51
N LEU A 222 10.97 -3.30 -9.46
CA LEU A 222 11.86 -2.40 -8.73
C LEU A 222 12.97 -1.83 -9.63
N PHE A 223 13.62 -2.70 -10.41
CA PHE A 223 14.68 -2.28 -11.30
C PHE A 223 14.17 -1.33 -12.38
N LYS A 224 12.96 -1.52 -12.93
CA LYS A 224 12.33 -0.56 -13.86
C LYS A 224 12.24 0.83 -13.24
N ARG A 225 11.69 0.93 -12.02
CA ARG A 225 11.55 2.23 -11.33
C ARG A 225 12.91 2.89 -11.05
N MET A 226 13.90 2.12 -10.62
CA MET A 226 15.26 2.63 -10.42
C MET A 226 15.93 3.01 -11.74
N TYR A 227 15.74 2.23 -12.81
CA TYR A 227 16.34 2.47 -14.12
C TYR A 227 15.87 3.78 -14.74
N ILE A 228 14.58 4.11 -14.59
CA ILE A 228 14.01 5.39 -15.01
C ILE A 228 14.69 6.56 -14.28
N LEU A 229 14.95 6.42 -12.99
CA LEU A 229 15.56 7.46 -12.16
C LEU A 229 17.09 7.53 -12.28
N TYR A 230 17.75 6.47 -12.74
CA TYR A 230 19.21 6.37 -12.77
C TYR A 230 19.91 7.54 -13.48
N PRO A 231 19.48 7.99 -14.69
CA PRO A 231 20.06 9.16 -15.34
C PRO A 231 19.87 10.47 -14.56
N TYR A 232 18.91 10.50 -13.64
CA TYR A 232 18.50 11.67 -12.87
C TYR A 232 18.96 11.62 -11.41
N GLN A 233 19.78 10.66 -11.00
CA GLN A 233 20.18 10.46 -9.59
C GLN A 233 20.73 11.73 -8.91
N GLU A 234 21.57 12.50 -9.60
CA GLU A 234 22.11 13.76 -9.06
C GLU A 234 21.03 14.85 -8.96
N THR A 235 20.07 14.86 -9.90
CA THR A 235 18.93 15.76 -9.86
C THR A 235 17.96 15.37 -8.75
N LEU A 236 17.77 14.07 -8.50
CA LEU A 236 16.99 13.54 -7.38
C LEU A 236 17.59 13.98 -6.04
N LYS A 237 18.90 13.80 -5.84
CA LYS A 237 19.64 14.31 -4.67
C LYS A 237 19.45 15.81 -4.47
N LYS A 238 19.56 16.58 -5.55
CA LYS A 238 19.32 18.03 -5.56
C LYS A 238 17.88 18.36 -5.15
N SER A 239 16.90 17.59 -5.63
CA SER A 239 15.48 17.77 -5.32
C SER A 239 15.21 17.64 -3.82
N PHE A 240 15.71 16.57 -3.18
CA PHE A 240 15.61 16.39 -1.73
C PHE A 240 16.35 17.48 -0.94
N THR A 241 17.54 17.87 -1.40
CA THR A 241 18.33 18.91 -0.73
C THR A 241 17.59 20.24 -0.73
N GLN A 242 17.09 20.67 -1.89
CA GLN A 242 16.35 21.92 -2.06
C GLN A 242 15.00 21.88 -1.32
N ALA A 243 14.33 20.73 -1.32
CA ALA A 243 13.09 20.56 -0.59
C ALA A 243 13.28 20.71 0.92
N TYR A 244 14.35 20.13 1.49
CA TYR A 244 14.68 20.31 2.90
C TYR A 244 15.17 21.73 3.23
N ASP A 245 15.84 22.42 2.31
CA ASP A 245 16.20 23.84 2.48
C ASP A 245 14.97 24.74 2.60
N GLU A 246 13.97 24.54 1.74
CA GLU A 246 12.73 25.31 1.78
C GLU A 246 11.87 24.92 2.98
N LEU A 247 11.76 23.63 3.31
CA LEU A 247 11.04 23.19 4.51
C LEU A 247 11.64 23.77 5.79
N GLN A 248 12.96 23.86 5.88
CA GLN A 248 13.64 24.49 7.03
C GLN A 248 13.23 25.96 7.20
N LYS A 249 13.15 26.72 6.09
CA LYS A 249 12.74 28.13 6.14
C LYS A 249 11.28 28.27 6.59
N LEU A 250 10.42 27.34 6.20
CA LEU A 250 9.00 27.34 6.55
C LEU A 250 8.75 26.93 8.01
N GLU A 251 9.48 25.95 8.54
CA GLU A 251 9.30 25.49 9.93
C GLU A 251 10.08 26.32 10.97
N GLY A 252 11.12 27.05 10.55
CA GLY A 252 11.96 27.87 11.45
C GLY A 252 12.76 27.06 12.49
N LYS A 253 12.83 25.73 12.35
CA LYS A 253 13.56 24.83 13.28
C LYS A 253 15.08 24.89 13.05
N PRO A 254 15.91 24.44 14.03
CA PRO A 254 17.36 24.51 13.94
C PRO A 254 17.95 23.84 12.69
N SER A 255 18.90 24.52 12.03
CA SER A 255 19.57 24.05 10.80
C SER A 255 20.21 22.67 10.92
N LEU A 256 20.67 22.30 12.12
CA LEU A 256 21.33 21.02 12.37
C LEU A 256 20.42 19.82 12.12
N ILE A 257 19.11 19.94 12.40
CA ILE A 257 18.13 18.87 12.20
C ILE A 257 18.02 18.57 10.69
N TYR A 258 17.90 19.61 9.87
CA TYR A 258 17.78 19.49 8.42
C TYR A 258 19.08 19.05 7.75
N ALA A 259 20.24 19.48 8.27
CA ALA A 259 21.53 19.00 7.80
C ALA A 259 21.65 17.47 7.96
N ASN A 260 21.16 16.91 9.08
CA ASN A 260 21.13 15.47 9.29
C ASN A 260 20.13 14.75 8.36
N LYS A 261 18.93 15.30 8.16
CA LYS A 261 17.93 14.74 7.23
C LYS A 261 18.46 14.68 5.79
N LYS A 262 19.08 15.77 5.32
CA LYS A 262 19.72 15.84 4.01
C LYS A 262 20.83 14.80 3.87
N ARG A 263 21.77 14.75 4.83
CA ARG A 263 22.87 13.78 4.79
C ARG A 263 22.34 12.34 4.74
N LYS A 264 21.30 12.05 5.53
CA LYS A 264 20.67 10.72 5.57
C LYS A 264 20.05 10.37 4.22
N VAL A 265 19.15 11.18 3.68
CA VAL A 265 18.49 10.86 2.39
C VAL A 265 19.48 10.73 1.24
N LEU A 266 20.53 11.55 1.21
CA LEU A 266 21.59 11.45 0.20
C LEU A 266 22.33 10.11 0.31
N GLN A 267 22.68 9.69 1.53
CA GLN A 267 23.33 8.40 1.78
C GLN A 267 22.45 7.22 1.38
N GLU A 268 21.12 7.31 1.57
CA GLU A 268 20.20 6.25 1.14
C GLU A 268 20.09 6.19 -0.39
N ILE A 269 20.06 7.35 -1.07
CA ILE A 269 20.11 7.41 -2.53
C ILE A 269 21.42 6.78 -3.05
N ASP A 270 22.58 7.12 -2.46
CA ASP A 270 23.87 6.52 -2.82
C ASP A 270 23.85 5.00 -2.58
N THR A 271 23.27 4.55 -1.46
CA THR A 271 23.13 3.12 -1.16
C THR A 271 22.34 2.41 -2.25
N LEU A 272 21.25 3.00 -2.74
CA LEU A 272 20.43 2.42 -3.80
C LEU A 272 21.14 2.42 -5.16
N PHE A 273 21.63 3.57 -5.62
CA PHE A 273 22.14 3.72 -6.97
C PHE A 273 23.61 3.32 -7.14
N ASP A 274 24.48 3.62 -6.18
CA ASP A 274 25.89 3.21 -6.24
C ASP A 274 26.11 1.82 -5.64
N GLY A 275 25.25 1.41 -4.69
CA GLY A 275 25.38 0.14 -3.99
C GLY A 275 24.63 -1.05 -4.62
N PHE A 276 23.37 -0.86 -4.99
CA PHE A 276 22.47 -1.95 -5.38
C PHE A 276 22.07 -1.95 -6.85
N PHE A 277 21.96 -0.79 -7.52
CA PHE A 277 21.49 -0.70 -8.89
C PHE A 277 22.29 -1.59 -9.86
N ASP A 278 23.61 -1.51 -9.83
CA ASP A 278 24.49 -2.35 -10.65
C ASP A 278 24.30 -3.85 -10.35
N ARG A 279 24.07 -4.21 -9.08
CA ARG A 279 23.83 -5.60 -8.70
C ARG A 279 22.48 -6.11 -9.19
N LEU A 280 21.43 -5.28 -9.12
CA LEU A 280 20.10 -5.60 -9.66
C LEU A 280 20.14 -5.73 -11.19
N TYR A 281 20.87 -4.86 -11.86
CA TYR A 281 21.16 -5.00 -13.29
C TYR A 281 21.81 -6.36 -13.59
N LEU A 282 22.80 -6.78 -12.79
CA LEU A 282 23.41 -8.10 -12.93
C LEU A 282 22.40 -9.25 -12.72
N VAL A 283 21.44 -9.11 -11.80
CA VAL A 283 20.35 -10.08 -11.64
C VAL A 283 19.50 -10.17 -12.92
N VAL A 284 19.12 -9.02 -13.49
CA VAL A 284 18.28 -8.95 -14.70
C VAL A 284 18.96 -9.63 -15.88
N ILE A 285 20.22 -9.27 -16.19
CA ILE A 285 20.94 -9.89 -17.32
C ILE A 285 21.28 -11.37 -17.06
N ARG A 286 21.38 -11.78 -15.79
CA ARG A 286 21.55 -13.19 -15.39
C ARG A 286 20.27 -13.99 -15.63
N ALA A 287 19.11 -13.41 -15.32
CA ALA A 287 17.79 -13.99 -15.56
C ALA A 287 17.54 -14.19 -17.06
N GLU A 288 17.81 -13.15 -17.87
CA GLU A 288 17.68 -13.24 -19.34
C GLU A 288 18.78 -14.07 -19.99
N ASN A 289 19.89 -14.29 -19.28
CA ASN A 289 21.09 -14.94 -19.80
C ASN A 289 21.60 -14.29 -21.11
N LYS A 290 21.45 -12.96 -21.20
CA LYS A 290 21.88 -12.10 -22.31
C LYS A 290 22.67 -10.92 -21.74
N ASN A 291 23.85 -10.61 -22.28
CA ASN A 291 24.70 -9.51 -21.81
C ASN A 291 24.20 -8.18 -22.39
N ILE A 292 22.99 -7.81 -21.99
CA ILE A 292 22.30 -6.61 -22.45
C ILE A 292 23.04 -5.39 -21.91
N PRO A 293 23.43 -4.40 -22.73
CA PRO A 293 24.06 -3.18 -22.22
C PRO A 293 23.12 -2.41 -21.28
N LEU A 294 23.67 -1.88 -20.19
CA LEU A 294 22.92 -1.17 -19.14
C LEU A 294 21.99 -0.12 -19.74
N ILE A 295 22.54 0.89 -20.43
CA ILE A 295 21.74 1.91 -21.11
C ILE A 295 21.54 1.49 -22.56
N SER A 296 20.40 0.87 -22.87
CA SER A 296 20.07 0.46 -24.24
C SER A 296 18.56 0.45 -24.50
N ARG A 297 18.17 0.64 -25.78
CA ARG A 297 16.76 0.45 -26.20
C ARG A 297 16.26 -0.96 -25.95
N TYR A 298 17.15 -1.95 -26.01
CA TYR A 298 16.81 -3.33 -25.69
C TYR A 298 16.41 -3.45 -24.21
N MET A 299 17.16 -2.85 -23.29
CA MET A 299 16.82 -2.82 -21.87
C MET A 299 15.50 -2.08 -21.62
N GLU A 300 15.28 -0.93 -22.26
CA GLU A 300 14.01 -0.19 -22.15
C GLU A 300 12.81 -1.03 -22.64
N THR A 301 12.98 -1.78 -23.73
CA THR A 301 11.94 -2.66 -24.27
C THR A 301 11.68 -3.84 -23.33
N LEU A 302 12.74 -4.45 -22.78
CA LEU A 302 12.64 -5.55 -21.82
C LEU A 302 11.86 -5.14 -20.57
N LEU A 303 12.10 -3.91 -20.08
CA LEU A 303 11.43 -3.36 -18.91
C LEU A 303 10.06 -2.75 -19.22
N GLY A 304 9.63 -2.73 -20.49
CA GLY A 304 8.37 -2.12 -20.90
C GLY A 304 8.28 -0.64 -20.52
N ILE A 305 9.38 0.12 -20.69
CA ILE A 305 9.42 1.56 -20.42
C ILE A 305 8.83 2.31 -21.60
N THR A 306 7.79 3.09 -21.33
CA THR A 306 7.17 3.99 -22.29
C THR A 306 7.70 5.42 -22.14
N PRO A 307 7.51 6.32 -23.13
CA PRO A 307 7.89 7.73 -22.99
C PRO A 307 7.17 8.45 -21.85
N GLU A 308 5.97 8.00 -21.48
CA GLU A 308 5.15 8.53 -20.38
C GLU A 308 5.72 8.18 -19.00
N ASP A 309 6.46 7.06 -18.91
CA ASP A 309 7.15 6.66 -17.68
C ASP A 309 8.38 7.56 -17.37
N LYS A 310 8.88 8.33 -18.36
CA LYS A 310 10.12 9.11 -18.20
C LYS A 310 9.84 10.46 -17.53
N PRO A 311 10.73 10.93 -16.62
CA PRO A 311 10.57 12.22 -15.97
C PRO A 311 10.57 13.39 -16.96
N GLY A 312 9.86 14.46 -16.63
CA GLY A 312 9.86 15.73 -17.35
C GLY A 312 8.55 16.08 -18.04
N GLN A 313 7.47 15.33 -17.77
CA GLN A 313 6.15 15.59 -18.35
C GLN A 313 5.31 16.55 -17.50
N ARG A 314 5.71 16.78 -16.24
CA ARG A 314 4.93 17.58 -15.30
C ARG A 314 4.97 19.07 -15.64
N LYS A 315 3.79 19.71 -15.67
CA LYS A 315 3.66 21.17 -15.78
C LYS A 315 3.69 21.83 -14.41
N SER A 316 4.23 23.05 -14.33
CA SER A 316 4.24 23.85 -13.09
C SER A 316 2.80 24.06 -12.59
N GLY A 317 2.54 23.76 -11.32
CA GLY A 317 1.20 23.87 -10.73
C GLY A 317 0.27 22.69 -11.00
N GLU A 318 0.73 21.66 -11.72
CA GLU A 318 0.04 20.37 -11.77
C GLU A 318 0.16 19.69 -10.40
N ASN A 319 -0.93 19.08 -9.93
CA ASN A 319 -0.94 18.37 -8.66
C ASN A 319 0.23 17.39 -8.61
N VAL A 320 0.97 17.42 -7.51
CA VAL A 320 2.06 16.46 -7.27
C VAL A 320 1.48 15.07 -7.51
N PRO A 321 2.10 14.22 -8.35
CA PRO A 321 1.62 12.86 -8.55
C PRO A 321 1.60 12.13 -7.20
N GLY A 322 0.44 12.06 -6.55
CA GLY A 322 0.27 11.47 -5.21
C GLY A 322 0.22 12.44 -4.02
N GLY A 323 0.11 13.75 -4.22
CA GLY A 323 -0.24 14.72 -3.16
C GLY A 323 -1.75 14.94 -3.09
N LYS A 324 -2.36 14.76 -1.91
CA LYS A 324 -3.75 15.21 -1.66
C LYS A 324 -3.85 16.72 -1.91
N GLN A 325 -4.89 17.14 -2.63
CA GLN A 325 -5.17 18.54 -2.97
C GLN A 325 -5.32 19.40 -1.70
N VAL A 326 -4.85 20.65 -1.76
CA VAL A 326 -5.06 21.66 -0.71
C VAL A 326 -5.96 22.76 -1.27
N GLU A 327 -7.21 22.77 -0.80
CA GLU A 327 -8.27 23.72 -1.15
C GLU A 327 -8.08 25.06 -0.41
N THR A 328 -8.38 26.19 -1.09
CA THR A 328 -8.35 27.53 -0.48
C THR A 328 -9.77 28.06 -0.28
N LYS A 329 -9.98 28.85 0.79
CA LYS A 329 -11.28 29.28 1.35
C LYS A 329 -12.33 29.85 0.38
N GLU A 330 -11.94 30.37 -0.78
CA GLU A 330 -12.88 31.00 -1.73
C GLU A 330 -13.63 29.98 -2.60
N GLU A 331 -13.13 28.73 -2.69
CA GLU A 331 -13.84 27.64 -3.38
C GLU A 331 -14.92 26.99 -2.50
N ARG A 332 -14.86 27.14 -1.16
CA ARG A 332 -15.82 26.54 -0.21
C ARG A 332 -17.26 27.04 -0.38
N ASP A 333 -17.43 28.29 -0.79
CA ASP A 333 -18.76 28.91 -0.88
C ASP A 333 -19.43 28.64 -2.23
N ALA A 334 -18.65 28.42 -3.29
CA ALA A 334 -19.17 27.97 -4.59
C ALA A 334 -19.44 26.45 -4.61
N GLU A 335 -18.62 25.66 -3.90
CA GLU A 335 -18.83 24.22 -3.77
C GLU A 335 -20.03 23.85 -2.90
N ASN A 336 -20.46 24.64 -1.92
CA ASN A 336 -21.64 24.27 -1.10
C ASN A 336 -22.95 24.25 -1.92
N ALA A 337 -23.03 25.01 -3.00
CA ALA A 337 -24.18 25.00 -3.92
C ALA A 337 -24.10 23.88 -4.96
N ALA A 338 -22.89 23.39 -5.29
CA ALA A 338 -22.69 22.28 -6.23
C ALA A 338 -22.54 20.90 -5.54
N LYS A 339 -22.19 20.88 -4.24
CA LYS A 339 -22.05 19.68 -3.37
C LYS A 339 -23.38 19.00 -3.00
N GLU A 340 -24.52 19.58 -3.37
CA GLU A 340 -25.81 18.86 -3.32
C GLU A 340 -26.01 17.94 -4.53
N GLU A 341 -25.36 18.19 -5.68
CA GLU A 341 -25.59 17.39 -6.90
C GLU A 341 -24.43 16.44 -7.29
N GLU A 342 -23.17 16.70 -6.93
CA GLU A 342 -22.01 15.87 -7.33
C GLU A 342 -21.44 14.95 -6.22
N LYS A 343 -22.21 14.62 -5.18
CA LYS A 343 -21.80 13.69 -4.10
C LYS A 343 -21.97 12.20 -4.43
N LYS A 344 -22.04 11.83 -5.71
CA LYS A 344 -22.06 10.43 -6.16
C LYS A 344 -20.93 10.23 -7.15
N GLU A 345 -20.11 9.20 -6.90
CA GLU A 345 -19.00 8.69 -7.74
C GLU A 345 -17.66 9.43 -7.49
N GLU A 346 -16.67 8.96 -6.73
CA GLU A 346 -16.01 7.64 -6.63
C GLU A 346 -15.46 7.41 -5.19
N GLU A 347 -16.32 7.02 -4.25
CA GLU A 347 -15.96 6.03 -3.24
C GLU A 347 -16.27 4.67 -3.87
N VAL A 348 -15.43 3.63 -3.74
CA VAL A 348 -15.95 2.28 -3.97
C VAL A 348 -17.06 2.12 -2.93
N PRO A 349 -18.34 2.10 -3.34
CA PRO A 349 -19.42 2.16 -2.38
C PRO A 349 -19.28 0.93 -1.48
N LEU A 350 -19.21 1.14 -0.16
CA LEU A 350 -19.33 0.03 0.78
C LEU A 350 -20.57 -0.75 0.39
N SER A 351 -20.45 -2.07 0.26
CA SER A 351 -21.61 -2.93 0.04
C SER A 351 -22.67 -2.60 1.10
N LYS A 352 -23.96 -2.64 0.77
CA LYS A 352 -25.06 -2.34 1.72
C LYS A 352 -24.86 -3.11 3.04
N GLU A 353 -24.38 -4.35 2.95
CA GLU A 353 -24.05 -5.25 4.04
C GLU A 353 -22.87 -4.78 4.89
N GLN A 354 -21.82 -4.22 4.28
CA GLN A 354 -20.65 -3.67 4.99
C GLN A 354 -21.03 -2.42 5.78
N ALA A 355 -21.75 -1.49 5.15
CA ALA A 355 -22.21 -0.27 5.81
C ALA A 355 -23.14 -0.58 6.99
N TYR A 356 -24.04 -1.54 6.81
CA TYR A 356 -24.91 -2.00 7.88
C TYR A 356 -24.13 -2.68 9.02
N GLY A 357 -23.16 -3.54 8.70
CA GLY A 357 -22.26 -4.16 9.68
C GLY A 357 -21.51 -3.13 10.52
N LEU A 358 -20.96 -2.09 9.90
CA LEU A 358 -20.30 -0.98 10.60
C LEU A 358 -21.26 -0.24 11.56
N ARG A 359 -22.51 -0.01 11.13
CA ARG A 359 -23.54 0.59 12.00
C ARG A 359 -23.81 -0.27 13.23
N LEU A 360 -23.84 -1.60 13.09
CA LEU A 360 -24.00 -2.51 14.23
C LEU A 360 -22.83 -2.41 15.24
N MET A 361 -21.60 -2.27 14.73
CA MET A 361 -20.39 -2.12 15.55
C MET A 361 -20.32 -0.75 16.25
N GLN A 362 -20.89 0.29 15.66
CA GLN A 362 -20.88 1.66 16.21
C GLN A 362 -21.94 1.91 17.30
N MET A 363 -22.80 0.92 17.61
CA MET A 363 -23.82 1.06 18.65
C MET A 363 -23.23 1.27 20.07
N TYR A 364 -22.02 0.76 20.31
CA TYR A 364 -21.30 0.99 21.57
C TYR A 364 -20.03 1.79 21.31
N SER A 365 -19.84 2.84 22.12
CA SER A 365 -18.56 3.56 22.18
C SER A 365 -17.50 2.70 22.88
N ILE A 366 -16.22 3.01 22.65
CA ILE A 366 -15.10 2.28 23.27
C ILE A 366 -15.23 2.19 24.81
N PRO A 367 -15.57 3.28 25.54
CA PRO A 367 -15.75 3.19 26.98
C PRO A 367 -16.91 2.27 27.41
N LYS A 368 -17.99 2.20 26.61
CA LYS A 368 -19.10 1.27 26.88
C LYS A 368 -18.68 -0.18 26.65
N LEU A 369 -17.92 -0.46 25.59
CA LEU A 369 -17.36 -1.79 25.34
C LEU A 369 -16.44 -2.23 26.48
N ARG A 370 -15.57 -1.33 26.98
CA ARG A 370 -14.71 -1.63 28.12
C ARG A 370 -15.52 -1.93 29.39
N LYS A 371 -16.54 -1.13 29.71
CA LYS A 371 -17.41 -1.41 30.86
C LYS A 371 -18.16 -2.75 30.73
N LYS A 372 -18.55 -3.14 29.50
CA LYS A 372 -19.25 -4.39 29.22
C LYS A 372 -18.32 -5.61 29.35
N PHE A 373 -17.12 -5.55 28.77
CA PHE A 373 -16.24 -6.72 28.60
C PHE A 373 -15.00 -6.74 29.49
N ASP A 374 -14.71 -5.66 30.20
CA ASP A 374 -13.65 -5.56 31.21
C ASP A 374 -14.16 -4.90 32.51
N PRO A 375 -15.23 -5.41 33.16
CA PRO A 375 -15.82 -4.78 34.34
C PRO A 375 -14.89 -4.79 35.56
N LYS A 376 -13.90 -5.70 35.58
CA LYS A 376 -12.91 -5.84 36.65
C LYS A 376 -11.65 -5.01 36.40
N ASN A 377 -11.56 -4.30 35.27
CA ASN A 377 -10.39 -3.53 34.86
C ASN A 377 -9.09 -4.37 34.80
N GLU A 378 -9.20 -5.62 34.34
CA GLU A 378 -8.05 -6.51 34.13
C GLU A 378 -7.13 -5.99 33.00
N TYR A 379 -7.66 -5.18 32.08
CA TYR A 379 -6.94 -4.58 30.96
C TYR A 379 -6.70 -3.07 31.14
N ILE A 380 -6.70 -2.57 32.39
CA ILE A 380 -6.52 -1.14 32.69
C ILE A 380 -5.20 -0.56 32.16
N ASN A 381 -4.16 -1.39 32.06
CA ASN A 381 -2.85 -1.00 31.55
C ASN A 381 -2.76 -0.98 30.01
N ILE A 382 -3.84 -1.34 29.31
CA ILE A 382 -3.92 -1.30 27.85
C ILE A 382 -4.70 -0.05 27.42
N PRO A 383 -4.12 0.84 26.59
CA PRO A 383 -4.82 2.02 26.08
C PRO A 383 -6.06 1.67 25.24
N ASP A 384 -7.06 2.55 25.25
CA ASP A 384 -8.28 2.41 24.42
C ASP A 384 -8.01 2.48 22.92
N ALA A 385 -6.88 3.03 22.50
CA ALA A 385 -6.44 3.06 21.11
C ALA A 385 -5.75 1.75 20.66
N ASP A 386 -5.50 0.79 21.57
CA ASP A 386 -4.82 -0.46 21.25
C ASP A 386 -5.67 -1.33 20.32
N LYS A 387 -5.14 -1.61 19.13
CA LYS A 387 -5.86 -2.32 18.07
C LYS A 387 -6.16 -3.76 18.43
N ALA A 388 -5.32 -4.42 19.23
CA ALA A 388 -5.57 -5.80 19.65
C ALA A 388 -6.72 -5.85 20.66
N LEU A 389 -6.76 -4.91 21.60
CA LEU A 389 -7.87 -4.79 22.55
C LEU A 389 -9.20 -4.44 21.85
N LEU A 390 -9.19 -3.44 20.97
CA LEU A 390 -10.39 -3.06 20.20
C LEU A 390 -10.92 -4.23 19.36
N SER A 391 -10.02 -4.95 18.68
CA SER A 391 -10.41 -6.15 17.94
C SER A 391 -11.04 -7.20 18.84
N LEU A 392 -10.48 -7.42 20.04
CA LEU A 392 -11.03 -8.36 21.02
C LEU A 392 -12.42 -7.93 21.50
N PHE A 393 -12.64 -6.65 21.82
CA PHE A 393 -13.95 -6.17 22.25
C PHE A 393 -15.02 -6.30 21.17
N TYR A 394 -14.68 -6.03 19.91
CA TYR A 394 -15.61 -6.28 18.80
C TYR A 394 -15.86 -7.77 18.58
N PHE A 395 -14.85 -8.61 18.78
CA PHE A 395 -15.04 -10.05 18.78
C PHE A 395 -15.96 -10.52 19.93
N TYR A 396 -15.80 -10.00 21.15
CA TYR A 396 -16.68 -10.33 22.27
C TYR A 396 -18.10 -9.84 22.08
N GLU A 397 -18.29 -8.68 21.46
CA GLU A 397 -19.63 -8.21 21.07
C GLU A 397 -20.27 -9.16 20.05
N PHE A 398 -19.49 -9.65 19.08
CA PHE A 398 -19.96 -10.72 18.19
C PHE A 398 -20.32 -11.99 18.97
N ASP A 399 -19.44 -12.43 19.86
CA ASP A 399 -19.62 -13.65 20.65
C ASP A 399 -20.86 -13.60 21.55
N ASP A 400 -21.11 -12.46 22.18
CA ASP A 400 -22.24 -12.25 23.09
C ASP A 400 -23.59 -12.15 22.33
N GLU A 401 -23.64 -11.35 21.26
CA GLU A 401 -24.90 -10.97 20.62
C GLU A 401 -25.26 -11.81 19.38
N TYR A 402 -24.27 -12.30 18.63
CA TYR A 402 -24.46 -12.84 17.28
C TYR A 402 -24.02 -14.29 17.11
N SER A 403 -23.03 -14.78 17.88
CA SER A 403 -22.50 -16.14 17.73
C SER A 403 -23.53 -17.25 17.95
N PHE A 404 -24.62 -16.94 18.67
CA PHE A 404 -25.75 -17.84 18.85
C PHE A 404 -26.26 -18.43 17.52
N VAL A 405 -26.21 -17.67 16.42
CA VAL A 405 -26.61 -18.15 15.09
C VAL A 405 -25.82 -19.40 14.67
N MET A 406 -24.58 -19.53 15.13
CA MET A 406 -23.69 -20.64 14.82
C MET A 406 -23.89 -21.84 15.74
N THR A 407 -24.36 -21.62 16.97
CA THR A 407 -24.38 -22.65 18.03
C THR A 407 -25.78 -23.18 18.33
N THR A 408 -26.83 -22.43 17.99
CA THR A 408 -28.21 -22.76 18.36
C THR A 408 -28.83 -23.90 17.58
N LYS A 409 -29.68 -24.68 18.25
CA LYS A 409 -30.60 -25.66 17.62
C LYS A 409 -31.91 -25.05 17.14
N LYS A 410 -32.21 -23.78 17.50
CA LYS A 410 -33.46 -23.10 17.11
C LYS A 410 -33.50 -22.69 15.65
N ILE A 411 -32.36 -22.62 14.97
CA ILE A 411 -32.27 -22.49 13.51
C ILE A 411 -32.21 -23.90 12.95
N ASP A 412 -33.19 -24.31 12.15
CA ASP A 412 -33.25 -25.62 11.53
C ASP A 412 -32.38 -25.64 10.26
N ILE A 413 -31.26 -26.36 10.36
CA ILE A 413 -30.21 -26.44 9.34
C ILE A 413 -30.12 -27.89 8.90
N LYS A 414 -30.55 -28.15 7.68
CA LYS A 414 -30.48 -29.46 7.04
C LYS A 414 -29.10 -29.67 6.42
N PRO A 415 -28.58 -30.91 6.41
CA PRO A 415 -27.37 -31.22 5.65
C PRO A 415 -27.58 -30.95 4.16
N GLY A 416 -26.66 -30.25 3.52
CA GLY A 416 -26.71 -30.01 2.07
C GLY A 416 -25.78 -30.94 1.29
N SER A 417 -25.86 -30.89 -0.03
CA SER A 417 -24.91 -31.57 -0.92
C SER A 417 -24.06 -30.52 -1.65
N LEU A 418 -22.75 -30.57 -1.46
CA LEU A 418 -21.80 -29.73 -2.18
C LEU A 418 -20.94 -30.65 -3.05
N ASN A 419 -21.02 -30.51 -4.39
CA ASN A 419 -20.32 -31.36 -5.35
C ASN A 419 -20.53 -32.88 -5.14
N GLY A 420 -21.72 -33.29 -4.71
CA GLY A 420 -22.06 -34.70 -4.44
C GLY A 420 -21.64 -35.21 -3.07
N VAL A 421 -20.94 -34.40 -2.25
CA VAL A 421 -20.57 -34.74 -0.87
C VAL A 421 -21.60 -34.14 0.09
N LYS A 422 -22.08 -34.94 1.04
CA LYS A 422 -22.97 -34.47 2.11
C LYS A 422 -22.16 -33.60 3.09
N VAL A 423 -22.55 -32.35 3.23
CA VAL A 423 -21.92 -31.38 4.14
C VAL A 423 -22.87 -31.08 5.29
N ASP A 424 -22.39 -31.27 6.51
CA ASP A 424 -23.09 -30.84 7.72
C ASP A 424 -22.67 -29.40 8.07
N TYR A 425 -23.52 -28.44 7.70
CA TYR A 425 -23.27 -27.02 7.96
C TYR A 425 -23.36 -26.67 9.44
N ARG A 426 -24.13 -27.43 10.24
CA ARG A 426 -24.20 -27.21 11.69
C ARG A 426 -22.88 -27.59 12.34
N GLN A 427 -22.36 -28.78 12.02
CA GLN A 427 -21.05 -29.19 12.54
C GLN A 427 -19.94 -28.23 12.10
N LYS A 428 -19.95 -27.81 10.82
CA LYS A 428 -18.98 -26.83 10.30
C LYS A 428 -19.00 -25.52 11.09
N MET A 429 -20.17 -24.99 11.43
CA MET A 429 -20.26 -23.76 12.23
C MET A 429 -19.80 -23.95 13.68
N LEU A 430 -20.09 -25.11 14.28
CA LEU A 430 -19.58 -25.45 15.62
C LEU A 430 -18.06 -25.57 15.62
N ASP A 431 -17.46 -26.24 14.63
CA ASP A 431 -16.01 -26.37 14.50
C ASP A 431 -15.33 -25.00 14.36
N ILE A 432 -15.94 -24.07 13.60
CA ILE A 432 -15.44 -22.70 13.50
C ILE A 432 -15.57 -21.99 14.85
N TYR A 433 -16.70 -22.17 15.56
CA TYR A 433 -16.90 -21.58 16.88
C TYR A 433 -15.88 -22.08 17.93
N GLU A 434 -15.40 -23.31 17.83
CA GLU A 434 -14.35 -23.80 18.74
C GLU A 434 -13.02 -23.03 18.62
N SER A 435 -12.75 -22.41 17.46
CA SER A 435 -11.55 -21.57 17.25
C SER A 435 -11.56 -20.25 18.01
N THR A 436 -12.68 -19.88 18.65
CA THR A 436 -12.77 -18.73 19.57
C THR A 436 -11.77 -18.83 20.73
N ARG A 437 -11.50 -20.05 21.21
CA ARG A 437 -10.50 -20.31 22.27
C ARG A 437 -9.11 -19.83 21.86
N THR A 438 -8.73 -20.06 20.61
CA THR A 438 -7.44 -19.60 20.08
C THR A 438 -7.31 -18.09 20.15
N ILE A 439 -8.38 -17.33 19.87
CA ILE A 439 -8.37 -15.86 19.98
C ILE A 439 -8.05 -15.43 21.42
N ILE A 440 -8.76 -16.02 22.39
CA ILE A 440 -8.59 -15.73 23.81
C ILE A 440 -7.17 -16.08 24.27
N ASP A 441 -6.64 -17.23 23.87
CA ASP A 441 -5.29 -17.67 24.20
C ASP A 441 -4.23 -16.73 23.61
N GLN A 442 -4.38 -16.31 22.35
CA GLN A 442 -3.47 -15.34 21.73
C GLN A 442 -3.51 -13.98 22.44
N PHE A 443 -4.68 -13.54 22.87
CA PHE A 443 -4.82 -12.29 23.62
C PHE A 443 -4.23 -12.40 25.02
N ARG A 444 -4.37 -13.54 25.70
CA ARG A 444 -3.74 -13.77 27.00
C ARG A 444 -2.22 -13.65 26.93
N ILE A 445 -1.61 -14.22 25.89
CA ILE A 445 -0.17 -14.06 25.62
C ILE A 445 0.18 -12.58 25.40
N TYR A 446 -0.66 -11.84 24.66
CA TYR A 446 -0.47 -10.40 24.46
C TYR A 446 -0.50 -9.62 25.78
N HIS A 447 -1.47 -9.90 26.64
CA HIS A 447 -1.60 -9.28 27.96
C HIS A 447 -0.43 -9.62 28.89
N ASP A 448 0.07 -10.86 28.85
CA ASP A 448 1.27 -11.26 29.61
C ASP A 448 2.52 -10.46 29.16
N ILE A 449 2.68 -10.22 27.86
CA ILE A 449 3.77 -9.38 27.32
C ILE A 449 3.63 -7.94 27.79
N LEU A 450 2.43 -7.37 27.84
CA LEU A 450 2.20 -6.02 28.35
C LEU A 450 2.50 -5.90 29.85
N ARG A 451 2.12 -6.92 30.64
CA ARG A 451 2.50 -7.00 32.06
C ARG A 451 4.02 -7.13 32.23
N GLU A 452 4.71 -7.87 31.37
CA GLU A 452 6.18 -7.93 31.36
C GLU A 452 6.79 -6.56 31.05
N LEU A 453 6.25 -5.87 30.04
CA LEU A 453 6.69 -4.52 29.62
C LEU A 453 6.55 -3.52 30.76
N GLU A 454 5.40 -3.50 31.44
CA GLU A 454 5.12 -2.61 32.55
C GLU A 454 6.06 -2.87 33.74
N LYS A 455 6.25 -4.15 34.11
CA LYS A 455 7.23 -4.54 35.15
C LYS A 455 8.65 -4.12 34.79
N HIS A 456 9.05 -4.24 33.53
CA HIS A 456 10.36 -3.81 33.06
C HIS A 456 10.51 -2.28 33.06
N LYS A 457 9.46 -1.53 32.73
CA LYS A 457 9.47 -0.05 32.83
C LYS A 457 9.56 0.42 34.27
N ALA A 458 8.89 -0.25 35.20
CA ALA A 458 8.97 0.06 36.63
C ALA A 458 10.36 -0.28 37.21
N ASN A 459 10.97 -1.37 36.77
CA ASN A 459 12.27 -1.86 37.26
C ASN A 459 13.23 -2.21 36.10
N PRO A 460 13.82 -1.22 35.41
CA PRO A 460 14.66 -1.44 34.23
C PRO A 460 16.01 -2.10 34.53
N GLY A 461 16.41 -2.18 35.81
CA GLY A 461 17.72 -2.69 36.23
C GLY A 461 18.81 -1.63 36.18
N VAL A 462 20.00 -1.95 36.71
CA VAL A 462 21.10 -0.99 36.91
C VAL A 462 21.87 -0.70 35.60
N ASN A 463 21.90 -1.67 34.66
CA ASN A 463 22.64 -1.54 33.41
C ASN A 463 21.73 -1.03 32.27
N TYR A 464 21.91 0.25 31.91
CA TYR A 464 21.10 0.94 30.89
C TYR A 464 21.09 0.25 29.53
N ILE A 465 22.23 -0.31 29.08
CA ILE A 465 22.35 -0.91 27.74
C ILE A 465 21.55 -2.21 27.67
N GLU A 466 21.64 -3.04 28.70
CA GLU A 466 20.87 -4.29 28.80
C GLU A 466 19.38 -4.02 28.98
N ALA A 467 19.03 -3.03 29.78
CA ALA A 467 17.65 -2.56 29.95
C ALA A 467 17.05 -2.09 28.62
N SER A 468 17.78 -1.27 27.86
CA SER A 468 17.33 -0.78 26.56
C SER A 468 17.14 -1.93 25.55
N LYS A 469 18.10 -2.86 25.47
CA LYS A 469 17.99 -4.04 24.59
C LYS A 469 16.79 -4.92 24.95
N LYS A 470 16.56 -5.14 26.25
CA LYS A 470 15.42 -5.93 26.74
C LYS A 470 14.09 -5.23 26.46
N LEU A 471 14.02 -3.92 26.68
CA LEU A 471 12.83 -3.11 26.35
C LEU A 471 12.48 -3.22 24.87
N THR A 472 13.45 -3.00 23.97
CA THR A 472 13.22 -3.13 22.52
C THR A 472 12.76 -4.54 22.15
N GLY A 473 13.31 -5.58 22.78
CA GLY A 473 12.87 -6.97 22.58
C GLY A 473 11.42 -7.21 23.00
N ILE A 474 11.00 -6.66 24.14
CA ILE A 474 9.62 -6.77 24.63
C ILE A 474 8.66 -5.98 23.72
N GLU A 475 9.04 -4.78 23.26
CA GLU A 475 8.23 -3.98 22.34
C GLU A 475 8.06 -4.64 20.95
N GLN A 476 9.09 -5.33 20.46
CA GLN A 476 9.00 -6.15 19.25
C GLN A 476 8.04 -7.33 19.45
N LYS A 477 8.12 -8.03 20.59
CA LYS A 477 7.17 -9.09 20.95
C LYS A 477 5.75 -8.56 21.06
N ARG A 478 5.55 -7.39 21.69
CA ARG A 478 4.24 -6.70 21.77
C ARG A 478 3.69 -6.48 20.37
N THR A 479 4.48 -5.91 19.48
CA THR A 479 4.05 -5.60 18.10
C THR A 479 3.69 -6.87 17.33
N GLY A 480 4.53 -7.90 17.41
CA GLY A 480 4.27 -9.20 16.79
C GLY A 480 2.99 -9.86 17.31
N GLN A 481 2.85 -9.94 18.63
CA GLN A 481 1.71 -10.61 19.26
C GLN A 481 0.40 -9.83 19.07
N SER A 482 0.43 -8.50 19.08
CA SER A 482 -0.71 -7.64 18.74
C SER A 482 -1.27 -7.99 17.35
N ARG A 483 -0.38 -8.21 16.37
CA ARG A 483 -0.76 -8.67 15.02
C ARG A 483 -1.32 -10.09 15.03
N THR A 484 -0.72 -11.01 15.80
CA THR A 484 -1.20 -12.40 15.93
C THR A 484 -2.64 -12.47 16.43
N VAL A 485 -2.99 -11.67 17.46
CA VAL A 485 -4.38 -11.57 17.95
C VAL A 485 -5.33 -11.14 16.84
N ARG A 486 -5.00 -10.06 16.13
CA ARG A 486 -5.83 -9.54 15.03
C ARG A 486 -5.99 -10.56 13.91
N LEU A 487 -4.93 -11.28 13.56
CA LEU A 487 -4.99 -12.33 12.53
C LEU A 487 -5.88 -13.51 12.94
N ALA A 488 -5.84 -13.93 14.21
CA ALA A 488 -6.72 -14.99 14.71
C ALA A 488 -8.20 -14.57 14.61
N ILE A 489 -8.52 -13.34 14.99
CA ILE A 489 -9.88 -12.78 14.85
C ILE A 489 -10.26 -12.66 13.38
N LYS A 490 -9.34 -12.20 12.51
CA LYS A 490 -9.58 -12.09 11.07
C LYS A 490 -9.97 -13.44 10.45
N GLU A 491 -9.22 -14.49 10.79
CA GLU A 491 -9.42 -15.84 10.27
C GLU A 491 -10.76 -16.42 10.74
N PHE A 492 -11.09 -16.26 12.01
CA PHE A 492 -12.40 -16.61 12.56
C PHE A 492 -13.51 -15.87 11.81
N SER A 493 -13.41 -14.55 11.70
CA SER A 493 -14.43 -13.71 11.04
C SER A 493 -14.64 -14.11 9.58
N LEU A 494 -13.56 -14.40 8.86
CA LEU A 494 -13.60 -14.86 7.47
C LEU A 494 -14.34 -16.20 7.34
N LYS A 495 -13.94 -17.20 8.13
CA LYS A 495 -14.54 -18.55 8.09
C LYS A 495 -16.01 -18.52 8.49
N SER A 496 -16.35 -17.78 9.55
CA SER A 496 -17.73 -17.62 10.04
C SER A 496 -18.60 -16.91 9.00
N ARG A 497 -18.11 -15.80 8.42
CA ARG A 497 -18.79 -15.06 7.36
C ARG A 497 -19.08 -15.95 6.16
N ASP A 498 -18.08 -16.70 5.68
CA ASP A 498 -18.23 -17.57 4.51
C ASP A 498 -19.21 -18.72 4.77
N ALA A 499 -19.26 -19.25 6.00
CA ALA A 499 -20.26 -20.24 6.39
C ALA A 499 -21.68 -19.65 6.36
N LEU A 500 -21.88 -18.45 6.91
CA LEU A 500 -23.18 -17.78 6.90
C LEU A 500 -23.59 -17.35 5.48
N LEU A 501 -22.65 -16.97 4.63
CA LEU A 501 -22.92 -16.62 3.23
C LEU A 501 -23.53 -17.79 2.45
N VAL A 502 -23.13 -19.03 2.75
CA VAL A 502 -23.75 -20.22 2.15
C VAL A 502 -25.22 -20.31 2.56
N LEU A 503 -25.55 -20.07 3.83
CA LEU A 503 -26.93 -20.06 4.31
C LEU A 503 -27.76 -18.93 3.67
N ILE A 504 -27.17 -17.74 3.50
CA ILE A 504 -27.82 -16.60 2.83
C ILE A 504 -28.11 -16.92 1.37
N LYS A 505 -27.16 -17.52 0.65
CA LYS A 505 -27.35 -17.95 -0.75
C LYS A 505 -28.44 -19.00 -0.88
N ASP A 506 -28.54 -19.91 0.10
CA ASP A 506 -29.62 -20.89 0.14
C ASP A 506 -31.00 -20.23 0.35
N MET A 507 -31.11 -19.32 1.32
CA MET A 507 -32.36 -18.58 1.61
C MET A 507 -32.84 -17.74 0.42
N LYS A 508 -31.91 -17.18 -0.38
CA LYS A 508 -32.22 -16.45 -1.62
C LYS A 508 -32.48 -17.37 -2.83
N GLY A 509 -32.08 -18.64 -2.75
CA GLY A 509 -32.08 -19.57 -3.87
C GLY A 509 -33.00 -20.76 -3.64
N LYS A 510 -32.40 -21.95 -3.50
CA LYS A 510 -33.11 -23.24 -3.47
C LYS A 510 -33.87 -23.52 -2.18
N LYS A 511 -33.53 -22.84 -1.07
CA LYS A 511 -34.19 -22.97 0.24
C LYS A 511 -34.18 -24.42 0.75
N GLU A 512 -33.06 -25.12 0.58
CA GLU A 512 -32.88 -26.52 0.94
C GLU A 512 -32.20 -26.70 2.30
N ILE A 513 -31.35 -25.76 2.70
CA ILE A 513 -30.49 -25.85 3.89
C ILE A 513 -31.20 -25.25 5.11
N VAL A 514 -31.70 -24.01 5.02
CA VAL A 514 -32.37 -23.33 6.14
C VAL A 514 -33.88 -23.56 6.05
N ALA A 515 -34.42 -24.40 6.93
CA ALA A 515 -35.82 -24.83 6.82
C ALA A 515 -36.81 -23.84 7.45
N ASN A 516 -36.40 -23.09 8.48
CA ASN A 516 -37.27 -22.21 9.27
C ASN A 516 -36.93 -20.71 9.13
N MET A 517 -36.58 -20.27 7.92
CA MET A 517 -36.04 -18.92 7.67
C MET A 517 -36.96 -17.75 8.10
N ASN A 518 -38.28 -17.95 8.07
CA ASN A 518 -39.27 -16.93 8.41
C ASN A 518 -39.75 -17.01 9.86
N ASP A 519 -39.37 -18.08 10.58
CA ASP A 519 -39.79 -18.25 11.97
C ASP A 519 -39.13 -17.19 12.84
N VAL A 520 -39.90 -16.69 13.81
CA VAL A 520 -39.41 -15.72 14.77
C VAL A 520 -38.59 -16.44 15.83
N LEU A 521 -37.32 -16.06 15.93
CA LEU A 521 -36.41 -16.61 16.91
C LEU A 521 -36.75 -16.06 18.30
N THR A 522 -37.20 -16.91 19.21
CA THR A 522 -37.39 -16.57 20.62
C THR A 522 -36.26 -17.16 21.45
N LEU A 523 -35.48 -16.30 22.11
CA LEU A 523 -34.42 -16.70 23.03
C LEU A 523 -34.99 -16.93 24.43
N ASP A 524 -34.38 -17.83 25.18
CA ASP A 524 -34.86 -18.19 26.52
C ASP A 524 -34.69 -17.00 27.48
N SER A 525 -35.34 -16.99 28.64
CA SER A 525 -35.39 -15.82 29.55
C SER A 525 -34.02 -15.21 29.87
N MET A 526 -32.95 -16.02 29.94
CA MET A 526 -31.56 -15.58 30.15
C MET A 526 -30.95 -14.84 28.95
N GLU A 527 -31.31 -15.22 27.72
CA GLU A 527 -30.80 -14.66 26.47
C GLU A 527 -31.80 -13.71 25.78
N SER A 528 -32.98 -13.52 26.38
CA SER A 528 -34.06 -12.68 25.85
C SER A 528 -33.69 -11.21 25.66
N ARG A 529 -32.60 -10.75 26.29
CA ARG A 529 -32.04 -9.39 26.16
C ARG A 529 -31.11 -9.24 24.95
N LYS A 530 -30.67 -10.34 24.32
CA LYS A 530 -29.77 -10.30 23.16
C LYS A 530 -30.47 -9.67 21.95
N ARG A 531 -29.69 -9.01 21.10
CA ARG A 531 -30.17 -8.23 19.95
C ARG A 531 -31.01 -9.01 18.94
N LEU A 532 -30.75 -10.31 18.83
CA LEU A 532 -31.40 -11.18 17.85
C LEU A 532 -32.74 -11.77 18.36
N ASN A 533 -33.13 -11.50 19.60
CA ASN A 533 -34.40 -11.97 20.13
C ASN A 533 -35.59 -11.35 19.40
N LYS A 534 -36.63 -12.15 19.15
CA LYS A 534 -37.86 -11.79 18.44
C LYS A 534 -37.66 -11.32 17.00
N LYS A 535 -36.52 -11.62 16.38
CA LYS A 535 -36.26 -11.37 14.96
C LYS A 535 -36.44 -12.65 14.13
N PRO A 536 -36.83 -12.55 12.85
CA PRO A 536 -36.86 -13.70 11.95
C PRO A 536 -35.48 -14.33 11.79
N VAL A 537 -35.42 -15.66 11.65
CA VAL A 537 -34.16 -16.41 11.47
C VAL A 537 -33.31 -15.85 10.33
N LYS A 538 -33.91 -15.50 9.19
CA LYS A 538 -33.21 -14.88 8.05
C LYS A 538 -32.50 -13.58 8.41
N GLN A 539 -33.13 -12.76 9.24
CA GLN A 539 -32.56 -11.50 9.70
C GLN A 539 -31.41 -11.76 10.68
N CYS A 540 -31.58 -12.71 11.61
CA CYS A 540 -30.51 -13.09 12.54
C CYS A 540 -29.23 -13.53 11.81
N ILE A 541 -29.38 -14.38 10.78
CA ILE A 541 -28.26 -14.84 9.95
C ILE A 541 -27.62 -13.67 9.19
N MET A 542 -28.43 -12.77 8.63
CA MET A 542 -27.94 -11.61 7.89
C MET A 542 -27.19 -10.63 8.78
N GLU A 543 -27.72 -10.27 9.95
CA GLU A 543 -27.05 -9.34 10.87
C GLU A 543 -25.71 -9.89 11.37
N ALA A 544 -25.65 -11.19 11.69
CA ALA A 544 -24.40 -11.86 12.08
C ALA A 544 -23.38 -11.86 10.92
N TYR A 545 -23.82 -12.12 9.69
CA TYR A 545 -22.98 -12.04 8.48
C TYR A 545 -22.43 -10.62 8.26
N CYS A 546 -23.29 -9.60 8.29
CA CYS A 546 -22.89 -8.21 8.10
C CYS A 546 -21.88 -7.76 9.16
N TYR A 547 -22.10 -8.13 10.44
CA TYR A 547 -21.17 -7.84 11.52
C TYR A 547 -19.79 -8.45 11.26
N LEU A 548 -19.73 -9.74 10.91
CA LEU A 548 -18.47 -10.44 10.64
C LEU A 548 -17.75 -9.89 9.41
N LEU A 549 -18.50 -9.52 8.37
CA LEU A 549 -17.97 -8.87 7.18
C LEU A 549 -17.29 -7.55 7.54
N ALA A 550 -17.97 -6.69 8.29
CA ALA A 550 -17.41 -5.42 8.75
C ALA A 550 -16.19 -5.61 9.67
N LEU A 551 -16.25 -6.54 10.63
CA LEU A 551 -15.13 -6.85 11.51
C LEU A 551 -13.91 -7.38 10.74
N HIS A 552 -14.14 -8.27 9.77
CA HIS A 552 -13.08 -8.78 8.89
C HIS A 552 -12.41 -7.64 8.12
N ASP A 553 -13.20 -6.78 7.46
CA ASP A 553 -12.69 -5.69 6.64
C ASP A 553 -11.95 -4.64 7.47
N ARG A 554 -12.43 -4.33 8.69
CA ARG A 554 -11.72 -3.43 9.61
C ARG A 554 -10.33 -3.93 9.97
N ILE A 555 -10.15 -5.24 10.10
CA ILE A 555 -8.87 -5.86 10.43
C ILE A 555 -7.98 -6.05 9.20
N GLU A 556 -8.56 -6.37 8.04
CA GLU A 556 -7.79 -6.65 6.81
C GLU A 556 -7.33 -5.40 6.07
N THR A 557 -8.19 -4.37 5.99
CA THR A 557 -7.90 -3.17 5.21
C THR A 557 -8.27 -1.87 5.91
N GLY A 558 -9.05 -1.94 7.00
CA GLY A 558 -9.56 -0.77 7.71
C GLY A 558 -8.65 -0.23 8.82
N ASP A 559 -9.25 0.41 9.81
CA ASP A 559 -8.56 1.11 10.89
C ASP A 559 -7.78 0.19 11.83
N LEU A 560 -8.25 -1.05 12.02
CA LEU A 560 -7.57 -2.05 12.85
C LEU A 560 -6.41 -2.75 12.10
N PHE A 561 -6.20 -2.45 10.81
CA PHE A 561 -5.09 -2.96 10.01
C PHE A 561 -3.74 -2.29 10.35
N GLY A 562 -2.65 -2.91 9.88
CA GLY A 562 -1.31 -2.34 9.87
C GLY A 562 -0.38 -2.84 10.98
N GLY A 563 0.87 -2.37 10.92
CA GLY A 563 1.95 -2.76 11.82
C GLY A 563 2.03 -1.96 13.12
N LEU A 564 1.28 -0.87 13.24
CA LEU A 564 1.18 -0.12 14.50
C LEU A 564 0.27 -0.86 15.49
N VAL A 565 0.63 -0.77 16.77
CA VAL A 565 -0.11 -1.42 17.85
C VAL A 565 -1.32 -0.60 18.28
N GLU A 566 -1.20 0.73 18.21
CA GLU A 566 -2.23 1.68 18.60
C GLU A 566 -2.71 2.48 17.38
N LEU A 567 -3.96 2.93 17.42
CA LEU A 567 -4.53 3.89 16.47
C LEU A 567 -3.90 5.27 16.71
N THR A 568 -3.65 6.00 15.63
CA THR A 568 -3.27 7.42 15.77
C THR A 568 -4.47 8.25 16.25
N PRO A 569 -4.26 9.43 16.87
CA PRO A 569 -5.37 10.31 17.27
C PRO A 569 -6.30 10.67 16.10
N GLU A 570 -5.74 10.85 14.90
CA GLU A 570 -6.51 11.09 13.67
C GLU A 570 -7.39 9.90 13.30
N GLN A 571 -6.88 8.67 13.43
CA GLN A 571 -7.65 7.44 13.22
C GLN A 571 -8.73 7.25 14.29
N MET A 572 -8.43 7.56 15.55
CA MET A 572 -9.41 7.54 16.64
C MET A 572 -10.56 8.51 16.37
N LYS A 573 -10.27 9.73 15.92
CA LYS A 573 -11.28 10.71 15.55
C LYS A 573 -12.07 10.27 14.33
N SER A 574 -11.40 9.80 13.27
CA SER A 574 -12.07 9.40 12.02
C SER A 574 -12.94 8.16 12.17
N SER A 575 -12.52 7.17 12.96
CA SER A 575 -13.20 5.87 13.06
C SER A 575 -14.20 5.81 14.22
N PHE A 576 -14.03 6.65 15.25
CA PHE A 576 -14.83 6.59 16.48
C PHE A 576 -15.35 7.95 16.95
N GLY A 577 -14.99 9.07 16.30
CA GLY A 577 -15.43 10.40 16.70
C GLY A 577 -14.84 10.89 18.02
N VAL A 578 -13.72 10.32 18.48
CA VAL A 578 -13.10 10.64 19.78
C VAL A 578 -11.92 11.60 19.60
N ASP A 579 -12.01 12.79 20.20
CA ASP A 579 -10.90 13.75 20.30
C ASP A 579 -10.01 13.43 21.52
N MET A 580 -8.80 12.90 21.27
CA MET A 580 -7.87 12.51 22.34
C MET A 580 -7.22 13.69 23.09
N GLU A 581 -7.37 14.93 22.60
CA GLU A 581 -6.79 16.13 23.25
C GLU A 581 -7.55 16.57 24.51
N VAL A 582 -8.78 16.07 24.74
CA VAL A 582 -9.62 16.49 25.89
C VAL A 582 -9.55 15.50 27.08
N ALA A 583 -8.92 14.34 26.92
CA ALA A 583 -8.94 13.28 27.95
C ALA A 583 -7.88 13.43 29.07
N LYS A 584 -7.22 14.59 29.20
CA LYS A 584 -6.19 14.82 30.23
C LYS A 584 -6.45 15.91 31.27
N GLU A 585 -7.57 16.61 31.22
CA GLU A 585 -7.96 17.53 32.30
C GLU A 585 -9.46 17.45 32.60
N SER A 586 -9.84 16.50 33.46
CA SER A 586 -10.87 16.70 34.48
C SER A 586 -10.94 15.49 35.43
N ASP A 587 -10.08 15.47 36.46
CA ASP A 587 -10.49 15.09 37.82
C ASP A 587 -11.13 16.38 38.40
N SER A 588 -12.28 16.49 39.07
CA SER A 588 -13.31 15.65 39.69
C SER A 588 -14.51 16.62 40.01
N PRO A 589 -15.63 16.30 40.72
CA PRO A 589 -15.80 15.31 41.78
C PRO A 589 -17.00 14.35 41.64
N ASP A 590 -16.97 13.42 42.58
CA ASP A 590 -17.66 12.15 42.75
C ASP A 590 -19.15 12.24 43.16
N ALA A 591 -19.76 11.07 43.11
CA ALA A 591 -21.15 10.65 43.23
C ALA A 591 -21.89 10.98 44.53
N SER A 592 -23.22 11.15 44.39
CA SER A 592 -24.24 10.55 45.26
C SER A 592 -25.63 10.85 44.70
N GLU A 593 -26.56 9.91 44.88
CA GLU A 593 -28.00 9.96 44.55
C GLU A 593 -28.39 9.44 43.16
N LEU A 594 -28.71 8.14 43.08
CA LEU A 594 -30.08 7.65 42.88
C LEU A 594 -30.08 6.13 42.64
N GLU A 595 -29.85 5.37 43.71
CA GLU A 595 -30.51 4.07 43.87
C GLU A 595 -31.20 4.07 45.25
N GLY A 596 -32.50 3.83 45.24
CA GLY A 596 -33.31 3.71 46.45
C GLY A 596 -34.76 3.49 46.08
N GLU A 597 -35.18 2.22 46.07
CA GLU A 597 -36.60 1.83 46.09
C GLU A 597 -37.38 2.61 47.16
N PRO A 598 -38.71 2.68 47.04
CA PRO A 598 -39.47 2.15 48.18
C PRO A 598 -40.74 1.36 47.80
N LYS A 599 -40.93 0.27 48.55
CA LYS A 599 -42.23 -0.31 48.84
C LYS A 599 -42.95 0.51 49.92
N ALA A 600 -44.26 0.64 49.70
CA ALA A 600 -45.37 0.56 50.65
C ALA A 600 -45.66 1.71 51.65
N GLU A 601 -46.90 2.18 51.49
CA GLU A 601 -47.92 2.52 52.51
C GLU A 601 -48.22 3.99 52.87
N LEU A 602 -49.33 4.44 52.24
CA LEU A 602 -50.59 4.93 52.83
C LEU A 602 -50.72 6.37 53.31
N GLU A 603 -51.99 6.80 53.15
CA GLU A 603 -52.64 8.08 53.52
C GLU A 603 -52.28 9.29 52.64
N GLY A 604 -53.20 10.01 52.01
CA GLY A 604 -54.66 10.00 51.97
C GLY A 604 -55.14 11.37 51.47
N LYS A 605 -56.32 11.41 50.84
CA LYS A 605 -57.12 12.58 50.39
C LYS A 605 -56.83 13.18 48.99
N ASN A 606 -57.41 12.56 47.95
CA ASN A 606 -58.69 12.90 47.28
C ASN A 606 -59.06 14.39 47.00
N PRO A 607 -59.96 14.68 46.03
CA PRO A 607 -59.64 15.05 44.65
C PRO A 607 -60.53 16.21 44.12
N THR A 608 -60.41 16.58 42.84
CA THR A 608 -61.53 17.12 42.03
C THR A 608 -61.17 16.94 40.54
N THR A 609 -61.80 16.00 39.81
CA THR A 609 -62.94 16.17 38.84
C THR A 609 -62.67 17.26 37.79
N GLU A 610 -62.83 17.06 36.48
CA GLU A 610 -63.99 16.55 35.71
C GLU A 610 -63.49 16.33 34.25
N GLU A 611 -63.82 15.22 33.59
CA GLU A 611 -64.78 15.12 32.45
C GLU A 611 -64.30 15.75 31.11
N SER A 612 -64.54 15.22 29.91
CA SER A 612 -65.22 14.02 29.40
C SER A 612 -65.15 13.99 27.85
N LEU A 613 -65.46 12.81 27.26
CA LEU A 613 -66.05 12.55 25.91
C LEU A 613 -65.15 12.70 24.65
N SER A 614 -64.76 11.61 23.95
CA SER A 614 -65.49 10.74 22.98
C SER A 614 -65.76 11.43 21.62
N LYS A 615 -65.65 10.85 20.42
CA LYS A 615 -65.86 9.47 19.90
C LYS A 615 -65.54 9.43 18.37
N GLU A 616 -65.24 8.23 17.84
CA GLU A 616 -65.64 7.57 16.55
C GLU A 616 -66.05 8.43 15.31
N GLU A 617 -65.83 8.10 14.01
CA GLU A 617 -65.61 6.85 13.26
C GLU A 617 -65.28 7.20 11.76
N THR A 618 -64.77 6.18 11.04
CA THR A 618 -64.36 5.90 9.62
C THR A 618 -65.32 6.28 8.44
N PRO A 619 -65.15 5.81 7.16
CA PRO A 619 -64.05 5.83 6.17
C PRO A 619 -64.54 6.24 4.73
N THR A 620 -63.70 6.20 3.67
CA THR A 620 -64.16 5.97 2.27
C THR A 620 -63.04 5.58 1.29
N GLU A 621 -63.38 4.67 0.36
CA GLU A 621 -62.57 4.04 -0.71
C GLU A 621 -62.55 4.81 -2.06
N GLN A 622 -61.57 4.48 -2.92
CA GLN A 622 -61.65 4.11 -4.38
C GLN A 622 -60.33 4.48 -5.12
N THR A 623 -59.44 3.53 -5.46
CA THR A 623 -59.28 2.74 -6.72
C THR A 623 -58.88 3.53 -7.99
N ASN A 624 -57.64 3.39 -8.50
CA ASN A 624 -57.25 2.47 -9.61
C ASN A 624 -55.83 2.73 -10.19
N ASP A 625 -55.08 1.63 -10.34
CA ASP A 625 -54.15 1.19 -11.40
C ASP A 625 -53.06 2.09 -12.02
N SER A 626 -51.80 1.67 -11.84
CA SER A 626 -50.93 1.23 -12.95
C SER A 626 -49.77 0.35 -12.46
N LEU A 627 -49.48 -0.67 -13.27
CA LEU A 627 -48.62 -1.84 -13.07
C LEU A 627 -47.10 -1.56 -12.97
N GLU A 628 -46.46 -2.42 -12.17
CA GLU A 628 -45.16 -3.09 -12.37
C GLU A 628 -43.85 -2.28 -12.38
N ASP A 629 -43.11 -2.37 -11.27
CA ASP A 629 -41.82 -3.09 -11.30
C ASP A 629 -41.54 -3.72 -9.92
N LEU A 630 -41.64 -5.05 -9.85
CA LEU A 630 -41.49 -5.86 -8.64
C LEU A 630 -40.02 -6.26 -8.47
N SER A 631 -39.33 -5.63 -7.52
CA SER A 631 -38.08 -6.16 -6.94
C SER A 631 -38.00 -5.91 -5.43
N ASP A 632 -39.06 -6.32 -4.72
CA ASP A 632 -39.13 -6.29 -3.26
C ASP A 632 -38.63 -7.64 -2.68
N ASP A 633 -37.33 -7.73 -2.41
CA ASP A 633 -36.73 -8.80 -1.60
C ASP A 633 -35.45 -8.30 -0.87
N ASP A 634 -35.44 -7.02 -0.43
CA ASP A 634 -34.39 -6.51 0.45
C ASP A 634 -34.59 -7.08 1.87
N ILE A 635 -33.75 -8.05 2.25
CA ILE A 635 -33.74 -8.72 3.58
C ILE A 635 -33.28 -7.78 4.71
N LEU A 636 -32.80 -6.58 4.37
CA LEU A 636 -32.35 -5.58 5.33
C LEU A 636 -33.56 -4.74 5.79
N PRO A 637 -33.73 -4.49 7.09
CA PRO A 637 -34.82 -3.64 7.57
C PRO A 637 -34.69 -2.23 7.00
N THR A 638 -35.64 -1.81 6.17
CA THR A 638 -35.84 -0.43 5.75
C THR A 638 -36.57 0.32 6.88
N GLY A 639 -35.82 0.84 7.84
CA GLY A 639 -36.41 1.58 8.95
C GLY A 639 -35.37 2.10 9.92
N ASN A 640 -35.54 3.37 10.31
CA ASN A 640 -34.74 4.02 11.33
C ASN A 640 -35.23 3.57 12.73
N PRO A 641 -34.38 3.04 13.62
CA PRO A 641 -34.75 2.82 15.01
C PRO A 641 -34.26 3.97 15.91
N PHE A 642 -34.17 5.19 15.36
CA PHE A 642 -34.13 6.41 16.16
C PHE A 642 -35.55 6.90 16.37
#